data_AF-A0AAD7TSI8-F1
#
_entry.id   AF-A0AAD7TSI8-F1
#
_cell.length_a   1.000
_cell.length_b   1.000
_cell.length_c   1.000
_cell.angle_alpha   90.00
_cell.angle_beta   90.00
_cell.angle_gamma   90.00
#
_symmetry.space_group_name_H-M   'P 1'
#
loop_
_entity.id
_entity.type
_entity.pdbx_description
1 polymer ?
#
loop_
_entity_poly.entity_id
_entity_poly.type
_entity_poly.pdbx_seq_one_letter_code
_entity_poly.pdbx_strand_id
1 'polypeptide(L)'
;MSSLLKRLEVKRKNEFEGESTAWINRDIVPLPPSRRTWGAWSFVGYWLLTGFNISGWSTASSLLGLGLNVWQAMISVVIGQLIVACAVVANGFVGAEWHVGFPVYNRFVWGLYGSFFPLLMRILLSIVWYGVQLVFGGMSVKVVIGAIWPSFYTLRNTLPESAGIETNDLIGILIFAALSFPLILVPPEHFRKPFLVGSIVITITTFSIFVWAVAKEGGSGPLLSRPSELSGVQPLTGGAKLGWAMAYGISSTIGGICAGILNQSDYTRFASYPRAQIVSQLVIVPVSSITIALFGVIVTSCAADFYPDEGLLWAPYDLLRAIQTHGGPGARAACFFAGCAFVLSQFGINIPGNAVSGGIDMSGLLPKYINIRRGAYITSIMGIAICPWKLLTGSSIFLTVLSSFAVFLGPLTGVMVSDYLFVRRKMLRLSHLYMPDTRSIYYFTYGVNFRAVISWAFGVWPLMPGFVSSVSARPTSVSNGWIHVYDLAWPLGFSISASVHVILSRAFPPVGLGMVDSDDVYGTFSEKNHSNEAPARLPGITHASSAALANALKDNHVKWHAYFNDRGFHNHASHHLVAIYALGAGGPLIEAAYQTHVVYMRPAIEAPEPIDEKSFWVHLGKREFYNSYLEFFRTQLRNKDITDVLEEYVFSSRANVGGSGTEGEPHMLARFYAALAHPMIHIGCGLELGFLGLVAEGLAQAATHNDQGKELVPDSLFQHPKDPSTGSVSRLSALIPSLSLRKRPAASGRTASHGEKASAPHAFTILARVLATSSFSATEIGLPLPEGSSPFDLVSEKSGSALAELVAEWAADLDGENVSPATIQKKIEELTWVNAIIYGVAGWAGRDRSPNKQYNADFFFMHLVTSSLFLPSFAAYLSPRSMALLLRTYFAMSLAWYIARGRPALPIREFYEATTPKPAPPSLGRESIPAAKDTLTPDDAAANPWLPIIQTTLTHPGEHVCKLQRALMHNATVYGTRDAGHFTGTELEGAEILDGTLFIRVAGLSADRLGWMKEGQEQGGWDRAGF
;
A
#
# COMPACT_ATOMS: atom_id res chain seq x y z
N MET A 1 -12.53 -34.84 -9.64
CA MET A 1 -13.10 -33.48 -9.78
C MET A 1 -13.35 -33.25 -11.27
N SER A 2 -14.59 -32.99 -11.71
CA SER A 2 -14.96 -33.00 -13.15
C SER A 2 -14.24 -31.90 -13.94
N SER A 3 -13.96 -32.12 -15.24
CA SER A 3 -13.27 -31.14 -16.10
C SER A 3 -14.02 -29.80 -16.21
N LEU A 4 -15.34 -29.81 -15.95
CA LEU A 4 -16.21 -28.64 -15.92
C LEU A 4 -15.90 -27.71 -14.73
N LEU A 5 -15.70 -28.26 -13.51
CA LEU A 5 -15.41 -27.44 -12.33
C LEU A 5 -14.09 -26.68 -12.49
N LYS A 6 -13.08 -27.33 -13.09
CA LYS A 6 -11.78 -26.69 -13.37
C LYS A 6 -11.89 -25.55 -14.41
N ARG A 7 -12.83 -25.62 -15.35
CA ARG A 7 -13.11 -24.53 -16.32
C ARG A 7 -13.82 -23.33 -15.67
N LEU A 8 -14.58 -23.57 -14.61
CA LEU A 8 -15.28 -22.53 -13.85
C LEU A 8 -14.38 -21.80 -12.84
N GLU A 9 -13.20 -22.34 -12.53
CA GLU A 9 -12.25 -21.68 -11.62
C GLU A 9 -11.83 -20.29 -12.15
N VAL A 10 -11.67 -19.34 -11.23
CA VAL A 10 -11.19 -17.99 -11.56
C VAL A 10 -9.73 -18.08 -12.01
N LYS A 11 -9.48 -17.80 -13.30
CA LYS A 11 -8.16 -17.94 -13.93
C LYS A 11 -7.14 -16.93 -13.41
N ARG A 12 -5.87 -17.38 -13.32
CA ARG A 12 -4.67 -16.57 -12.99
C ARG A 12 -4.54 -15.38 -13.94
N LYS A 13 -4.13 -14.21 -13.45
CA LYS A 13 -3.65 -13.13 -14.33
C LYS A 13 -2.17 -12.79 -14.13
N ASN A 14 -1.64 -12.79 -12.90
CA ASN A 14 -0.27 -12.33 -12.62
C ASN A 14 0.48 -13.20 -11.59
N GLU A 15 1.81 -13.05 -11.51
CA GLU A 15 2.74 -13.81 -10.64
C GLU A 15 2.59 -13.54 -9.13
N PHE A 16 1.87 -12.48 -8.74
CA PHE A 16 1.63 -12.08 -7.34
C PHE A 16 0.37 -12.69 -6.72
N GLU A 17 -0.39 -13.46 -7.50
CA GLU A 17 -1.62 -14.10 -7.07
C GLU A 17 -1.31 -15.58 -6.80
N GLY A 18 -1.18 -15.96 -5.51
CA GLY A 18 -1.21 -17.37 -5.13
C GLY A 18 -2.45 -18.08 -5.69
N GLU A 19 -2.48 -19.41 -5.68
CA GLU A 19 -3.62 -20.14 -6.23
C GLU A 19 -4.94 -19.72 -5.57
N SER A 20 -5.97 -19.42 -6.38
CA SER A 20 -7.32 -19.16 -5.87
C SER A 20 -7.80 -20.38 -5.08
N THR A 21 -7.92 -20.24 -3.76
CA THR A 21 -8.40 -21.30 -2.88
C THR A 21 -9.86 -21.07 -2.51
N ALA A 22 -10.41 -21.91 -1.64
CA ALA A 22 -11.70 -21.65 -1.02
C ALA A 22 -11.73 -20.37 -0.16
N TRP A 23 -10.58 -19.73 0.11
CA TRP A 23 -10.46 -18.61 1.06
C TRP A 23 -9.81 -17.36 0.49
N ILE A 24 -9.16 -17.44 -0.67
CA ILE A 24 -8.41 -16.33 -1.26
C ILE A 24 -8.63 -16.26 -2.78
N ASN A 25 -8.82 -15.03 -3.28
CA ASN A 25 -8.76 -14.68 -4.70
C ASN A 25 -8.30 -13.21 -4.84
N ARG A 26 -8.03 -12.77 -6.06
CA ARG A 26 -7.59 -11.40 -6.40
C ARG A 26 -8.47 -10.28 -5.84
N ASP A 27 -9.78 -10.53 -5.72
CA ASP A 27 -10.76 -9.50 -5.40
C ASP A 27 -10.90 -9.27 -3.89
N ILE A 28 -10.66 -10.31 -3.08
CA ILE A 28 -10.80 -10.25 -1.62
C ILE A 28 -9.48 -10.01 -0.87
N VAL A 29 -8.32 -10.20 -1.50
CA VAL A 29 -7.01 -9.89 -0.87
C VAL A 29 -6.86 -8.41 -0.51
N PRO A 30 -6.06 -8.05 0.51
CA PRO A 30 -5.79 -6.66 0.85
C PRO A 30 -5.20 -5.92 -0.37
N LEU A 31 -5.60 -4.68 -0.59
CA LEU A 31 -5.13 -3.93 -1.78
C LEU A 31 -3.73 -3.37 -1.58
N PRO A 32 -2.80 -3.52 -2.54
CA PRO A 32 -1.50 -2.83 -2.49
C PRO A 32 -1.64 -1.32 -2.75
N PRO A 33 -0.65 -0.48 -2.37
CA PRO A 33 -0.68 0.97 -2.56
C PRO A 33 -1.01 1.41 -3.98
N SER A 34 -0.48 0.73 -5.00
CA SER A 34 -0.71 1.02 -6.42
C SER A 34 -2.18 0.95 -6.87
N ARG A 35 -3.06 0.28 -6.10
CA ARG A 35 -4.49 0.17 -6.40
C ARG A 35 -5.37 1.10 -5.55
N ARG A 36 -4.78 1.90 -4.67
CA ARG A 36 -5.48 2.80 -3.73
C ARG A 36 -5.61 4.21 -4.29
N THR A 37 -6.50 4.38 -5.24
CA THR A 37 -6.59 5.60 -6.04
C THR A 37 -7.56 6.65 -5.48
N TRP A 38 -8.21 6.40 -4.34
CA TRP A 38 -9.27 7.28 -3.83
C TRP A 38 -8.72 8.28 -2.81
N GLY A 39 -8.86 9.58 -3.10
CA GLY A 39 -8.65 10.66 -2.14
C GLY A 39 -9.98 11.16 -1.55
N ALA A 40 -9.94 12.22 -0.75
CA ALA A 40 -11.13 12.81 -0.13
C ALA A 40 -12.24 13.17 -1.13
N TRP A 41 -11.87 13.78 -2.27
CA TRP A 41 -12.82 14.17 -3.32
C TRP A 41 -13.48 12.98 -4.05
N SER A 42 -12.83 11.81 -4.07
CA SER A 42 -13.46 10.59 -4.58
C SER A 42 -14.66 10.18 -3.72
N PHE A 43 -14.54 10.30 -2.39
CA PHE A 43 -15.63 10.03 -1.47
C PHE A 43 -16.74 11.08 -1.55
N VAL A 44 -16.39 12.36 -1.79
CA VAL A 44 -17.39 13.41 -2.04
C VAL A 44 -18.21 13.09 -3.29
N GLY A 45 -17.55 12.78 -4.41
CA GLY A 45 -18.24 12.41 -5.64
C GLY A 45 -19.10 11.14 -5.48
N TYR A 46 -18.57 10.13 -4.78
CA TYR A 46 -19.31 8.90 -4.45
C TYR A 46 -20.62 9.22 -3.72
N TRP A 47 -20.54 9.93 -2.59
CA TRP A 47 -21.70 10.21 -1.76
C TRP A 47 -22.65 11.25 -2.33
N LEU A 48 -22.17 12.21 -3.13
CA LEU A 48 -23.07 13.09 -3.87
C LEU A 48 -23.89 12.30 -4.88
N LEU A 49 -23.25 11.44 -5.67
CA LEU A 49 -23.97 10.65 -6.67
C LEU A 49 -24.90 9.61 -6.05
N THR A 50 -24.48 8.94 -4.98
CA THR A 50 -25.36 8.00 -4.27
C THR A 50 -26.37 8.70 -3.39
N GLY A 51 -26.14 9.95 -2.95
CA GLY A 51 -27.03 10.71 -2.08
C GLY A 51 -28.15 11.40 -2.88
N PHE A 52 -27.81 12.08 -3.98
CA PHE A 52 -28.76 12.74 -4.86
C PHE A 52 -29.50 11.75 -5.76
N ASN A 53 -30.30 10.88 -5.17
CA ASN A 53 -31.02 9.81 -5.87
C ASN A 53 -32.53 9.86 -5.60
N ILE A 54 -33.28 9.04 -6.35
CA ILE A 54 -34.75 8.95 -6.27
C ILE A 54 -35.25 8.53 -4.89
N SER A 55 -34.63 7.54 -4.24
CA SER A 55 -34.99 7.10 -2.89
C SER A 55 -34.77 8.22 -1.85
N GLY A 56 -33.67 8.96 -1.98
CA GLY A 56 -33.38 10.12 -1.11
C GLY A 56 -34.43 11.23 -1.28
N TRP A 57 -34.79 11.53 -2.52
CA TRP A 57 -35.84 12.52 -2.86
C TRP A 57 -37.17 12.21 -2.16
N SER A 58 -37.62 10.96 -2.19
CA SER A 58 -38.92 10.56 -1.63
C SER A 58 -38.90 10.26 -0.12
N THR A 59 -37.75 10.40 0.56
CA THR A 59 -37.61 10.01 1.97
C THR A 59 -38.46 10.87 2.91
N ALA A 60 -38.30 12.20 2.88
CA ALA A 60 -39.03 13.10 3.79
C ALA A 60 -40.56 13.01 3.58
N SER A 61 -40.96 12.93 2.33
CA SER A 61 -42.35 12.73 1.90
C SER A 61 -43.00 11.48 2.47
N SER A 62 -42.28 10.36 2.49
CA SER A 62 -42.79 9.09 3.03
C SER A 62 -43.10 9.19 4.53
N LEU A 63 -42.37 10.03 5.28
CA LEU A 63 -42.58 10.23 6.72
C LEU A 63 -43.87 11.00 7.04
N LEU A 64 -44.45 11.73 6.09
CA LEU A 64 -45.75 12.39 6.28
C LEU A 64 -46.87 11.35 6.47
N GLY A 65 -46.71 10.15 5.92
CA GLY A 65 -47.61 9.02 6.14
C GLY A 65 -47.71 8.57 7.60
N LEU A 66 -46.76 8.95 8.45
CA LEU A 66 -46.79 8.69 9.90
C LEU A 66 -47.63 9.74 10.66
N GLY A 67 -48.21 10.72 9.97
CA GLY A 67 -48.88 11.88 10.57
C GLY A 67 -47.91 12.97 11.01
N LEU A 68 -46.66 12.94 10.53
CA LEU A 68 -45.71 14.04 10.72
C LEU A 68 -46.00 15.16 9.72
N ASN A 69 -45.76 16.41 10.13
CA ASN A 69 -45.69 17.53 9.19
C ASN A 69 -44.28 17.67 8.60
N VAL A 70 -44.11 18.60 7.66
CA VAL A 70 -42.85 18.76 6.91
C VAL A 70 -41.64 19.02 7.81
N TRP A 71 -41.73 19.92 8.79
CA TRP A 71 -40.57 20.24 9.63
C TRP A 71 -40.25 19.11 10.61
N GLN A 72 -41.25 18.39 11.13
CA GLN A 72 -41.06 17.21 11.97
C GLN A 72 -40.38 16.08 11.20
N ALA A 73 -40.84 15.83 9.96
CA ALA A 73 -40.21 14.86 9.06
C ALA A 73 -38.75 15.23 8.78
N MET A 74 -38.46 16.51 8.51
CA MET A 74 -37.10 16.98 8.27
C MET A 74 -36.20 16.85 9.49
N ILE A 75 -36.67 17.09 10.71
CA ILE A 75 -35.88 16.84 11.93
C ILE A 75 -35.52 15.36 12.05
N SER A 76 -36.48 14.45 11.82
CA SER A 76 -36.22 13.01 11.83
C SER A 76 -35.15 12.62 10.79
N VAL A 77 -35.22 13.20 9.59
CA VAL A 77 -34.20 13.00 8.54
C VAL A 77 -32.84 13.53 8.99
N VAL A 78 -32.77 14.75 9.52
CA VAL A 78 -31.51 15.37 9.97
C VAL A 78 -30.84 14.52 11.04
N ILE A 79 -31.57 14.12 12.09
CA ILE A 79 -31.03 13.29 13.17
C ILE A 79 -30.58 11.93 12.63
N GLY A 80 -31.42 11.29 11.79
CA GLY A 80 -31.07 10.02 11.15
C GLY A 80 -29.78 10.11 10.34
N GLN A 81 -29.63 11.13 9.50
CA GLN A 81 -28.46 11.28 8.63
C GLN A 81 -27.17 11.63 9.39
N LEU A 82 -27.26 12.35 10.52
CA LEU A 82 -26.12 12.57 11.40
C LEU A 82 -25.63 11.24 12.03
N ILE A 83 -26.56 10.38 12.45
CA ILE A 83 -26.23 9.04 12.97
C ILE A 83 -25.62 8.17 11.86
N VAL A 84 -26.19 8.19 10.65
CA VAL A 84 -25.65 7.49 9.47
C VAL A 84 -24.20 7.90 9.22
N ALA A 85 -23.90 9.20 9.23
CA ALA A 85 -22.55 9.68 8.94
C ALA A 85 -21.51 9.14 9.94
N CYS A 86 -21.84 9.14 11.23
CA CYS A 86 -21.01 8.52 12.27
C CYS A 86 -20.82 7.02 12.03
N ALA A 87 -21.89 6.29 11.70
CA ALA A 87 -21.84 4.85 11.48
C ALA A 87 -21.04 4.46 10.22
N VAL A 88 -21.19 5.22 9.13
CA VAL A 88 -20.42 5.07 7.88
C VAL A 88 -18.94 5.21 8.15
N VAL A 89 -18.52 6.28 8.84
CA VAL A 89 -17.10 6.50 9.16
C VAL A 89 -16.57 5.41 10.09
N ALA A 90 -17.33 5.06 11.13
CA ALA A 90 -16.94 4.05 12.12
C ALA A 90 -16.72 2.68 11.46
N ASN A 91 -17.61 2.25 10.57
CA ASN A 91 -17.49 0.96 9.90
C ASN A 91 -16.52 1.00 8.69
N GLY A 92 -16.19 2.18 8.19
CA GLY A 92 -15.23 2.39 7.11
C GLY A 92 -13.76 2.27 7.54
N PHE A 93 -13.42 2.37 8.82
CA PHE A 93 -12.01 2.35 9.27
C PHE A 93 -11.25 1.09 8.86
N VAL A 94 -11.89 -0.09 8.89
CA VAL A 94 -11.24 -1.34 8.49
C VAL A 94 -10.80 -1.31 7.04
N GLY A 95 -11.65 -0.81 6.13
CA GLY A 95 -11.27 -0.64 4.74
C GLY A 95 -10.15 0.39 4.61
N ALA A 96 -10.31 1.55 5.24
CA ALA A 96 -9.36 2.65 5.10
C ALA A 96 -7.96 2.39 5.68
N GLU A 97 -7.86 1.62 6.76
CA GLU A 97 -6.59 1.29 7.43
C GLU A 97 -6.02 -0.04 6.92
N TRP A 98 -6.82 -1.09 6.75
CA TRP A 98 -6.34 -2.45 6.45
C TRP A 98 -6.61 -2.91 5.00
N HIS A 99 -7.30 -2.08 4.21
CA HIS A 99 -7.53 -2.28 2.77
C HIS A 99 -8.23 -3.59 2.38
N VAL A 100 -9.04 -4.12 3.31
CA VAL A 100 -9.89 -5.30 3.14
C VAL A 100 -11.36 -4.92 3.04
N GLY A 101 -12.13 -5.67 2.24
CA GLY A 101 -13.58 -5.47 2.07
C GLY A 101 -14.42 -6.16 3.14
N PHE A 102 -15.74 -5.99 3.05
CA PHE A 102 -16.75 -6.57 3.95
C PHE A 102 -16.64 -8.09 4.14
N PRO A 103 -16.36 -8.90 3.11
CA PRO A 103 -16.21 -10.34 3.30
C PRO A 103 -15.12 -10.73 4.29
N VAL A 104 -13.98 -10.04 4.19
CA VAL A 104 -12.80 -10.32 5.01
C VAL A 104 -12.92 -9.67 6.39
N TYR A 105 -13.60 -8.52 6.49
CA TYR A 105 -13.98 -7.92 7.77
C TYR A 105 -14.69 -8.96 8.65
N ASN A 106 -15.69 -9.65 8.11
CA ASN A 106 -16.47 -10.61 8.89
C ASN A 106 -15.69 -11.85 9.34
N ARG A 107 -14.51 -12.14 8.78
CA ARG A 107 -13.70 -13.30 9.20
C ARG A 107 -13.11 -13.12 10.59
N PHE A 108 -12.68 -11.92 10.97
CA PHE A 108 -12.18 -11.69 12.32
C PHE A 108 -13.28 -11.39 13.35
N VAL A 109 -14.47 -10.98 12.88
CA VAL A 109 -15.62 -10.69 13.75
C VAL A 109 -16.37 -11.98 14.08
N TRP A 110 -16.79 -12.73 13.05
CA TRP A 110 -17.64 -13.92 13.19
C TRP A 110 -16.86 -15.24 13.18
N GLY A 111 -15.58 -15.20 12.79
CA GLY A 111 -14.79 -16.38 12.50
C GLY A 111 -14.81 -16.75 11.02
N LEU A 112 -13.87 -17.58 10.59
CA LEU A 112 -13.73 -17.99 9.18
C LEU A 112 -15.02 -18.58 8.61
N TYR A 113 -15.60 -19.61 9.25
CA TYR A 113 -16.87 -20.21 8.83
C TYR A 113 -18.07 -19.37 9.24
N GLY A 114 -18.02 -18.74 10.42
CA GLY A 114 -19.10 -17.86 10.89
C GLY A 114 -19.35 -16.66 9.98
N SER A 115 -18.32 -16.20 9.24
CA SER A 115 -18.43 -15.08 8.30
C SER A 115 -19.40 -15.32 7.14
N PHE A 116 -19.77 -16.57 6.83
CA PHE A 116 -20.77 -16.83 5.79
C PHE A 116 -22.16 -16.32 6.16
N PHE A 117 -22.50 -16.28 7.46
CA PHE A 117 -23.79 -15.78 7.91
C PHE A 117 -24.04 -14.31 7.53
N PRO A 118 -23.19 -13.32 7.91
CA PRO A 118 -23.37 -11.94 7.49
C PRO A 118 -23.27 -11.74 5.97
N LEU A 119 -22.43 -12.53 5.28
CA LEU A 119 -22.32 -12.48 3.81
C LEU A 119 -23.64 -12.87 3.14
N LEU A 120 -24.28 -13.97 3.57
CA LEU A 120 -25.56 -14.40 3.00
C LEU A 120 -26.67 -13.38 3.22
N MET A 121 -26.74 -12.76 4.41
CA MET A 121 -27.69 -11.69 4.67
C MET A 121 -27.46 -10.48 3.75
N ARG A 122 -26.20 -10.08 3.55
CA ARG A 122 -25.88 -8.95 2.68
C ARG A 122 -26.11 -9.24 1.20
N ILE A 123 -25.86 -10.47 0.74
CA ILE A 123 -26.14 -10.90 -0.65
C ILE A 123 -27.63 -10.82 -0.95
N LEU A 124 -28.48 -11.37 -0.06
CA LEU A 124 -29.94 -11.29 -0.21
C LEU A 124 -30.41 -9.84 -0.33
N LEU A 125 -29.86 -8.99 0.52
CA LEU A 125 -30.16 -7.56 0.54
C LEU A 125 -29.72 -6.84 -0.74
N SER A 126 -28.54 -7.18 -1.26
CA SER A 126 -28.03 -6.63 -2.53
C SER A 126 -28.93 -7.01 -3.70
N ILE A 127 -29.50 -8.22 -3.71
CA ILE A 127 -30.47 -8.66 -4.73
C ILE A 127 -31.76 -7.83 -4.66
N VAL A 128 -32.33 -7.66 -3.46
CA VAL A 128 -33.57 -6.90 -3.25
C VAL A 128 -33.39 -5.43 -3.64
N TRP A 129 -32.34 -4.79 -3.13
CA TRP A 129 -32.06 -3.39 -3.45
C TRP A 129 -31.70 -3.18 -4.91
N TYR A 130 -30.99 -4.13 -5.53
CA TYR A 130 -30.74 -4.05 -6.97
C TYR A 130 -32.06 -3.99 -7.74
N GLY A 131 -33.00 -4.86 -7.39
CA GLY A 131 -34.33 -4.89 -8.00
C GLY A 131 -35.12 -3.60 -7.78
N VAL A 132 -35.16 -3.06 -6.56
CA VAL A 132 -35.85 -1.78 -6.27
C VAL A 132 -35.25 -0.63 -7.09
N GLN A 133 -33.93 -0.50 -7.10
CA GLN A 133 -33.25 0.55 -7.85
C GLN A 133 -33.37 0.36 -9.37
N LEU A 134 -33.55 -0.88 -9.83
CA LEU A 134 -33.86 -1.18 -11.23
C LEU A 134 -35.22 -0.63 -11.65
N VAL A 135 -36.24 -0.70 -10.78
CA VAL A 135 -37.56 -0.12 -11.06
C VAL A 135 -37.45 1.39 -11.22
N PHE A 136 -36.82 2.10 -10.28
CA PHE A 136 -36.65 3.55 -10.36
C PHE A 136 -35.86 3.99 -11.61
N GLY A 137 -34.82 3.24 -11.97
CA GLY A 137 -34.07 3.47 -13.20
C GLY A 137 -34.93 3.26 -14.44
N GLY A 138 -35.74 2.20 -14.46
CA GLY A 138 -36.67 1.89 -15.53
C GLY A 138 -37.75 2.95 -15.72
N MET A 139 -38.32 3.48 -14.63
CA MET A 139 -39.28 4.59 -14.68
C MET A 139 -38.63 5.86 -15.24
N SER A 140 -37.38 6.13 -14.90
CA SER A 140 -36.63 7.25 -15.47
C SER A 140 -36.37 7.06 -16.97
N VAL A 141 -36.09 5.83 -17.43
CA VAL A 141 -36.00 5.51 -18.86
C VAL A 141 -37.35 5.70 -19.56
N LYS A 142 -38.47 5.30 -18.94
CA LYS A 142 -39.82 5.54 -19.45
C LYS A 142 -40.08 7.04 -19.67
N VAL A 143 -39.62 7.90 -18.74
CA VAL A 143 -39.66 9.36 -18.90
C VAL A 143 -38.86 9.86 -20.10
N VAL A 144 -37.66 9.33 -20.31
CA VAL A 144 -36.80 9.68 -21.46
C VAL A 144 -37.45 9.27 -22.78
N ILE A 145 -37.99 8.05 -22.87
CA ILE A 145 -38.67 7.55 -24.08
C ILE A 145 -39.93 8.36 -24.35
N GLY A 146 -40.75 8.63 -23.32
CA GLY A 146 -41.95 9.47 -23.43
C GLY A 146 -41.65 10.90 -23.88
N ALA A 147 -40.49 11.44 -23.50
CA ALA A 147 -40.07 12.76 -23.94
C ALA A 147 -39.78 12.81 -25.44
N ILE A 148 -39.30 11.72 -26.04
CA ILE A 148 -39.09 11.60 -27.50
C ILE A 148 -40.42 11.24 -28.19
N TRP A 149 -41.08 10.20 -27.70
CA TRP A 149 -42.31 9.61 -28.25
C TRP A 149 -43.42 9.56 -27.18
N PRO A 150 -44.28 10.59 -27.09
CA PRO A 150 -45.36 10.63 -26.11
C PRO A 150 -46.34 9.47 -26.22
N SER A 151 -46.51 8.89 -27.42
CA SER A 151 -47.34 7.70 -27.65
C SER A 151 -46.90 6.47 -26.86
N PHE A 152 -45.68 6.46 -26.32
CA PHE A 152 -45.20 5.40 -25.44
C PHE A 152 -45.97 5.33 -24.11
N TYR A 153 -46.46 6.47 -23.62
CA TYR A 153 -47.29 6.50 -22.40
C TYR A 153 -48.64 5.84 -22.61
N THR A 154 -49.19 5.90 -23.82
CA THR A 154 -50.49 5.30 -24.19
C THR A 154 -50.36 3.90 -24.80
N LEU A 155 -49.20 3.25 -24.65
CA LEU A 155 -48.98 1.90 -25.17
C LEU A 155 -49.96 0.92 -24.52
N ARG A 156 -50.66 0.12 -25.34
CA ARG A 156 -51.60 -0.91 -24.85
C ARG A 156 -50.87 -1.89 -23.93
N ASN A 157 -51.40 -2.08 -22.72
CA ASN A 157 -50.87 -3.09 -21.80
C ASN A 157 -51.18 -4.51 -22.32
N THR A 158 -50.14 -5.32 -22.54
CA THR A 158 -50.23 -6.73 -22.97
C THR A 158 -50.06 -7.72 -21.82
N LEU A 159 -49.75 -7.24 -20.61
CA LEU A 159 -49.54 -8.08 -19.43
C LEU A 159 -50.85 -8.28 -18.65
N PRO A 160 -51.05 -9.43 -17.99
CA PRO A 160 -52.19 -9.64 -17.10
C PRO A 160 -52.08 -8.75 -15.86
N GLU A 161 -53.23 -8.39 -15.27
CA GLU A 161 -53.28 -7.56 -14.05
C GLU A 161 -52.48 -8.19 -12.88
N SER A 162 -52.44 -9.51 -12.80
CA SER A 162 -51.66 -10.28 -11.80
C SER A 162 -50.13 -10.07 -11.91
N ALA A 163 -49.63 -9.52 -13.02
CA ALA A 163 -48.23 -9.15 -13.18
C ALA A 163 -47.86 -7.96 -12.27
N GLY A 164 -48.82 -7.09 -11.95
CA GLY A 164 -48.62 -5.91 -11.10
C GLY A 164 -47.72 -4.84 -11.71
N ILE A 165 -47.63 -4.78 -13.04
CA ILE A 165 -46.83 -3.81 -13.80
C ILE A 165 -47.41 -3.63 -15.20
N GLU A 166 -47.27 -2.43 -15.77
CA GLU A 166 -47.64 -2.15 -17.15
C GLU A 166 -46.54 -2.53 -18.15
N THR A 167 -46.93 -2.74 -19.41
CA THR A 167 -45.99 -3.11 -20.48
C THR A 167 -44.92 -2.05 -20.73
N ASN A 168 -45.30 -0.76 -20.71
CA ASN A 168 -44.37 0.35 -20.91
C ASN A 168 -43.33 0.47 -19.77
N ASP A 169 -43.74 0.20 -18.51
CA ASP A 169 -42.87 0.17 -17.34
C ASP A 169 -41.84 -0.95 -17.43
N LEU A 170 -42.30 -2.16 -17.78
CA LEU A 170 -41.42 -3.31 -17.94
C LEU A 170 -40.40 -3.08 -19.05
N ILE A 171 -40.79 -2.48 -20.18
CA ILE A 171 -39.85 -2.09 -21.24
C ILE A 171 -38.80 -1.11 -20.71
N GLY A 172 -39.20 -0.08 -19.95
CA GLY A 172 -38.26 0.85 -19.33
C GLY A 172 -37.25 0.16 -18.42
N ILE A 173 -37.72 -0.78 -17.58
CA ILE A 173 -36.89 -1.59 -16.67
C ILE A 173 -35.88 -2.44 -17.45
N LEU A 174 -36.32 -3.13 -18.51
CA LEU A 174 -35.45 -4.00 -19.31
C LEU A 174 -34.39 -3.21 -20.08
N ILE A 175 -34.75 -2.03 -20.59
CA ILE A 175 -33.78 -1.12 -21.23
C ILE A 175 -32.76 -0.64 -20.21
N PHE A 176 -33.20 -0.19 -19.03
CA PHE A 176 -32.28 0.22 -17.97
C PHE A 176 -31.34 -0.93 -17.56
N ALA A 177 -31.84 -2.16 -17.45
CA ALA A 177 -31.01 -3.35 -17.18
C ALA A 177 -29.98 -3.60 -18.28
N ALA A 178 -30.38 -3.51 -19.55
CA ALA A 178 -29.49 -3.71 -20.69
C ALA A 178 -28.37 -2.65 -20.71
N LEU A 179 -28.68 -1.40 -20.36
CA LEU A 179 -27.70 -0.31 -20.25
C LEU A 179 -26.79 -0.44 -19.02
N SER A 180 -27.26 -1.09 -17.94
CA SER A 180 -26.49 -1.25 -16.70
C SER A 180 -25.40 -2.34 -16.81
N PHE A 181 -25.64 -3.40 -17.59
CA PHE A 181 -24.75 -4.57 -17.68
C PHE A 181 -23.32 -4.26 -18.18
N PRO A 182 -23.09 -3.41 -19.20
CA PRO A 182 -21.74 -3.02 -19.59
C PRO A 182 -20.99 -2.25 -18.49
N LEU A 183 -21.71 -1.49 -17.65
CA LEU A 183 -21.09 -0.68 -16.59
C LEU A 183 -20.47 -1.54 -15.48
N ILE A 184 -20.96 -2.77 -15.28
CA ILE A 184 -20.40 -3.76 -14.34
C ILE A 184 -18.96 -4.15 -14.71
N LEU A 185 -18.54 -3.97 -15.97
CA LEU A 185 -17.18 -4.29 -16.41
C LEU A 185 -16.13 -3.34 -15.85
N VAL A 186 -16.54 -2.13 -15.47
CA VAL A 186 -15.66 -1.10 -14.90
C VAL A 186 -15.22 -1.55 -13.50
N PRO A 187 -13.90 -1.74 -13.26
CA PRO A 187 -13.41 -2.13 -11.94
C PRO A 187 -13.70 -1.05 -10.89
N PRO A 188 -14.01 -1.41 -9.62
CA PRO A 188 -14.39 -0.43 -8.60
C PRO A 188 -13.33 0.65 -8.33
N GLU A 189 -12.04 0.30 -8.47
CA GLU A 189 -10.91 1.23 -8.35
C GLU A 189 -10.94 2.40 -9.35
N HIS A 190 -11.74 2.30 -10.43
CA HIS A 190 -11.88 3.33 -11.46
C HIS A 190 -13.16 4.17 -11.35
N PHE A 191 -14.03 3.94 -10.35
CA PHE A 191 -15.30 4.66 -10.22
C PHE A 191 -15.18 6.15 -9.92
N ARG A 192 -14.01 6.64 -9.46
CA ARG A 192 -13.79 8.06 -9.11
C ARG A 192 -14.20 9.05 -10.21
N LYS A 193 -13.97 8.72 -11.49
CA LYS A 193 -14.30 9.61 -12.62
C LYS A 193 -15.81 9.57 -12.95
N PRO A 194 -16.44 8.40 -13.16
CA PRO A 194 -17.89 8.30 -13.28
C PRO A 194 -18.66 8.97 -12.15
N PHE A 195 -18.19 8.81 -10.91
CA PHE A 195 -18.83 9.40 -9.73
C PHE A 195 -18.80 10.92 -9.76
N LEU A 196 -17.66 11.53 -10.06
CA LEU A 196 -17.56 12.98 -10.15
C LEU A 196 -18.46 13.56 -11.24
N VAL A 197 -18.43 12.98 -12.44
CA VAL A 197 -19.27 13.45 -13.57
C VAL A 197 -20.74 13.28 -13.25
N GLY A 198 -21.13 12.10 -12.77
CA GLY A 198 -22.51 11.81 -12.37
C GLY A 198 -23.00 12.77 -11.28
N SER A 199 -22.18 13.00 -10.25
CA SER A 199 -22.55 13.90 -9.14
C SER A 199 -22.83 15.33 -9.61
N ILE A 200 -21.99 15.86 -10.51
CA ILE A 200 -22.18 17.23 -11.02
C ILE A 200 -23.49 17.32 -11.79
N VAL A 201 -23.74 16.37 -12.69
CA VAL A 201 -24.96 16.35 -13.52
C VAL A 201 -26.21 16.29 -12.65
N ILE A 202 -26.29 15.32 -11.73
CA ILE A 202 -27.50 15.14 -10.93
C ILE A 202 -27.72 16.26 -9.91
N THR A 203 -26.64 16.80 -9.32
CA THR A 203 -26.76 17.95 -8.41
C THR A 203 -27.30 19.17 -9.16
N ILE A 204 -26.78 19.48 -10.36
CA ILE A 204 -27.32 20.59 -11.16
C ILE A 204 -28.79 20.34 -11.50
N THR A 205 -29.14 19.15 -11.98
CA THR A 205 -30.53 18.82 -12.36
C THR A 205 -31.50 18.96 -11.20
N THR A 206 -31.17 18.42 -10.03
CA THR A 206 -32.05 18.45 -8.85
C THR A 206 -32.22 19.87 -8.30
N PHE A 207 -31.15 20.67 -8.28
CA PHE A 207 -31.23 22.10 -7.97
C PHE A 207 -32.07 22.86 -9.00
N SER A 208 -31.91 22.58 -10.30
CA SER A 208 -32.71 23.23 -11.35
C SER A 208 -34.21 22.92 -11.20
N ILE A 209 -34.58 21.66 -10.91
CA ILE A 209 -35.97 21.27 -10.66
C ILE A 209 -36.51 21.98 -9.41
N PHE A 210 -35.71 22.03 -8.34
CA PHE A 210 -36.09 22.72 -7.11
C PHE A 210 -36.33 24.23 -7.33
N VAL A 211 -35.37 24.92 -7.96
CA VAL A 211 -35.48 26.36 -8.25
C VAL A 211 -36.66 26.62 -9.18
N TRP A 212 -36.86 25.80 -10.22
CA TRP A 212 -38.00 25.91 -11.11
C TRP A 212 -39.34 25.79 -10.37
N ALA A 213 -39.48 24.78 -9.50
CA ALA A 213 -40.71 24.57 -8.76
C ALA A 213 -41.03 25.75 -7.84
N VAL A 214 -40.06 26.18 -7.02
CA VAL A 214 -40.25 27.31 -6.09
C VAL A 214 -40.53 28.61 -6.83
N ALA A 215 -39.84 28.88 -7.94
CA ALA A 215 -40.04 30.08 -8.73
C ALA A 215 -41.41 30.10 -9.43
N LYS A 216 -41.87 28.95 -9.94
CA LYS A 216 -43.20 28.83 -10.58
C LYS A 216 -44.33 28.99 -9.57
N GLU A 217 -44.15 28.48 -8.36
CA GLU A 217 -45.13 28.58 -7.26
C GLU A 217 -45.14 29.97 -6.62
N GLY A 218 -44.01 30.69 -6.64
CA GLY A 218 -43.84 31.92 -5.86
C GLY A 218 -43.64 31.67 -4.36
N GLY A 219 -43.30 30.44 -3.97
CA GLY A 219 -43.17 30.00 -2.58
C GLY A 219 -42.82 28.52 -2.46
N SER A 220 -42.94 27.97 -1.25
CA SER A 220 -42.65 26.56 -0.95
C SER A 220 -43.82 25.60 -1.20
N GLY A 221 -44.93 26.10 -1.75
CA GLY A 221 -46.17 25.37 -1.94
C GLY A 221 -46.96 25.08 -0.65
N PRO A 222 -48.16 24.48 -0.79
CA PRO A 222 -49.16 24.37 0.26
C PRO A 222 -48.94 23.24 1.28
N LEU A 223 -48.07 22.24 1.04
CA LEU A 223 -47.84 21.17 2.05
C LEU A 223 -47.25 21.71 3.35
N LEU A 224 -46.60 22.87 3.34
CA LEU A 224 -46.05 23.47 4.57
C LEU A 224 -47.12 24.14 5.43
N SER A 225 -48.19 24.65 4.82
CA SER A 225 -49.28 25.34 5.51
C SER A 225 -50.52 24.46 5.73
N ARG A 226 -50.79 23.53 4.81
CA ARG A 226 -51.99 22.67 4.78
C ARG A 226 -51.64 21.17 4.57
N PRO A 227 -50.69 20.59 5.33
CA PRO A 227 -50.23 19.20 5.12
C PRO A 227 -51.35 18.17 5.25
N SER A 228 -52.30 18.39 6.16
CA SER A 228 -53.40 17.46 6.49
C SER A 228 -54.43 17.33 5.37
N GLU A 229 -54.76 18.47 4.74
CA GLU A 229 -55.75 18.56 3.65
C GLU A 229 -55.25 17.81 2.42
N LEU A 230 -53.96 17.97 2.11
CA LEU A 230 -53.34 17.45 0.89
C LEU A 230 -52.90 15.98 1.01
N SER A 231 -52.34 15.58 2.16
CA SER A 231 -51.85 14.21 2.35
C SER A 231 -52.95 13.20 2.70
N GLY A 232 -54.12 13.67 3.12
CA GLY A 232 -55.20 12.82 3.63
C GLY A 232 -54.89 12.15 4.97
N VAL A 233 -53.79 12.53 5.63
CA VAL A 233 -53.35 11.98 6.92
C VAL A 233 -53.56 13.03 8.02
N GLN A 234 -54.22 12.63 9.10
CA GLN A 234 -54.41 13.50 10.26
C GLN A 234 -53.06 13.74 10.98
N PRO A 235 -52.65 15.00 11.20
CA PRO A 235 -51.38 15.30 11.83
C PRO A 235 -51.39 14.92 13.31
N LEU A 236 -50.27 14.38 13.79
CA LEU A 236 -50.06 14.09 15.19
C LEU A 236 -49.76 15.39 15.97
N THR A 237 -50.71 15.82 16.80
CA THR A 237 -50.57 17.04 17.61
C THR A 237 -50.03 16.71 19.00
N GLY A 238 -48.70 16.68 19.15
CA GLY A 238 -48.02 16.57 20.45
C GLY A 238 -48.14 15.22 21.18
N GLY A 239 -47.46 15.10 22.32
CA GLY A 239 -47.51 13.92 23.20
C GLY A 239 -46.69 12.70 22.74
N ALA A 240 -46.89 11.57 23.41
CA ALA A 240 -46.07 10.36 23.23
C ALA A 240 -46.17 9.76 21.81
N LYS A 241 -47.34 9.84 21.16
CA LYS A 241 -47.55 9.32 19.79
C LYS A 241 -46.66 10.04 18.78
N LEU A 242 -46.56 11.38 18.87
CA LEU A 242 -45.68 12.16 18.01
C LEU A 242 -44.21 11.78 18.24
N GLY A 243 -43.79 11.66 19.49
CA GLY A 243 -42.42 11.27 19.84
C GLY A 243 -42.02 9.91 19.25
N TRP A 244 -42.89 8.90 19.37
CA TRP A 244 -42.64 7.57 18.79
C TRP A 244 -42.69 7.56 17.26
N ALA A 245 -43.57 8.34 16.63
CA ALA A 245 -43.58 8.50 15.18
C ALA A 245 -42.27 9.14 14.67
N MET A 246 -41.74 10.14 15.38
CA MET A 246 -40.43 10.73 15.06
C MET A 246 -39.30 9.72 15.27
N ALA A 247 -39.32 8.93 16.35
CA ALA A 247 -38.35 7.88 16.60
C ALA A 247 -38.33 6.81 15.49
N TYR A 248 -39.52 6.34 15.08
CA TYR A 248 -39.68 5.45 13.92
C TYR A 248 -39.16 6.11 12.64
N GLY A 249 -39.45 7.39 12.42
CA GLY A 249 -38.94 8.15 11.27
C GLY A 249 -37.41 8.26 11.21
N ILE A 250 -36.76 8.47 12.37
CA ILE A 250 -35.30 8.44 12.50
C ILE A 250 -34.76 7.04 12.15
N SER A 251 -35.34 6.00 12.74
CA SER A 251 -34.93 4.61 12.51
C SER A 251 -35.10 4.19 11.04
N SER A 252 -36.22 4.55 10.41
CA SER A 252 -36.49 4.30 8.98
C SER A 252 -35.53 5.05 8.05
N THR A 253 -35.16 6.29 8.40
CA THR A 253 -34.13 7.04 7.66
C THR A 253 -32.79 6.31 7.68
N ILE A 254 -32.38 5.79 8.83
CA ILE A 254 -31.15 4.98 8.95
C ILE A 254 -31.29 3.65 8.20
N GLY A 255 -32.47 3.01 8.29
CA GLY A 255 -32.82 1.78 7.58
C GLY A 255 -32.67 1.90 6.06
N GLY A 256 -32.95 3.07 5.48
CA GLY A 256 -32.79 3.34 4.05
C GLY A 256 -31.37 3.17 3.52
N ILE A 257 -30.34 3.30 4.36
CA ILE A 257 -28.92 3.23 3.96
C ILE A 257 -28.11 2.21 4.77
N CYS A 258 -28.74 1.49 5.71
CA CYS A 258 -28.04 0.54 6.59
C CYS A 258 -27.27 -0.56 5.86
N ALA A 259 -27.71 -0.94 4.66
CA ALA A 259 -26.99 -1.84 3.76
C ALA A 259 -25.60 -1.27 3.40
N GLY A 260 -25.56 0.01 3.00
CA GLY A 260 -24.34 0.73 2.63
C GLY A 260 -23.45 1.02 3.85
N ILE A 261 -24.04 1.28 5.02
CA ILE A 261 -23.28 1.38 6.28
C ILE A 261 -22.50 0.07 6.51
N LEU A 262 -23.18 -1.08 6.38
CA LEU A 262 -22.60 -2.37 6.74
C LEU A 262 -21.38 -2.75 5.90
N ASN A 263 -21.39 -2.44 4.60
CA ASN A 263 -20.30 -2.82 3.70
C ASN A 263 -19.36 -1.67 3.32
N GLN A 264 -19.28 -0.65 4.17
CA GLN A 264 -18.48 0.55 3.87
C GLN A 264 -16.97 0.26 3.65
N SER A 265 -16.45 -0.83 4.21
CA SER A 265 -15.09 -1.32 3.97
C SER A 265 -14.82 -1.66 2.50
N ASP A 266 -15.85 -2.01 1.71
CA ASP A 266 -15.70 -2.33 0.28
C ASP A 266 -15.20 -1.15 -0.55
N TYR A 267 -15.57 0.08 -0.17
CA TYR A 267 -15.18 1.30 -0.86
C TYR A 267 -14.02 2.01 -0.18
N THR A 268 -14.02 2.04 1.15
CA THR A 268 -12.96 2.69 1.92
C THR A 268 -11.61 1.97 1.77
N ARG A 269 -11.59 0.69 1.38
CA ARG A 269 -10.34 -0.01 1.02
C ARG A 269 -9.55 0.60 -0.13
N PHE A 270 -10.17 1.42 -0.98
CA PHE A 270 -9.49 2.13 -2.05
C PHE A 270 -8.85 3.45 -1.60
N ALA A 271 -9.02 3.85 -0.34
CA ALA A 271 -8.46 5.08 0.20
C ALA A 271 -6.92 5.07 0.07
N SER A 272 -6.38 6.16 -0.49
CA SER A 272 -4.94 6.41 -0.55
C SER A 272 -4.32 6.65 0.83
N TYR A 273 -5.12 7.14 1.78
CA TYR A 273 -4.74 7.33 3.18
C TYR A 273 -5.97 7.28 4.10
N PRO A 274 -5.86 6.76 5.35
CA PRO A 274 -7.03 6.49 6.19
C PRO A 274 -7.92 7.70 6.49
N ARG A 275 -7.32 8.87 6.74
CA ARG A 275 -8.06 10.12 7.03
C ARG A 275 -8.87 10.65 5.85
N ALA A 276 -8.66 10.16 4.63
CA ALA A 276 -9.38 10.60 3.43
C ALA A 276 -10.89 10.42 3.55
N GLN A 277 -11.32 9.35 4.21
CA GLN A 277 -12.72 8.97 4.35
C GLN A 277 -13.43 9.66 5.53
N ILE A 278 -12.70 10.25 6.49
CA ILE A 278 -13.30 10.74 7.74
C ILE A 278 -14.09 12.02 7.48
N VAL A 279 -13.39 13.11 7.17
CA VAL A 279 -14.00 14.44 7.03
C VAL A 279 -14.92 14.49 5.81
N SER A 280 -14.50 13.84 4.70
CA SER A 280 -15.30 13.85 3.47
C SER A 280 -16.69 13.26 3.72
N GLN A 281 -16.78 12.12 4.39
CA GLN A 281 -18.04 11.41 4.61
C GLN A 281 -18.87 12.02 5.74
N LEU A 282 -18.22 12.43 6.83
CA LEU A 282 -18.92 13.03 7.97
C LEU A 282 -19.69 14.30 7.57
N VAL A 283 -19.15 15.05 6.60
CA VAL A 283 -19.80 16.26 6.06
C VAL A 283 -20.73 15.93 4.90
N ILE A 284 -20.26 15.21 3.88
CA ILE A 284 -21.02 15.09 2.63
C ILE A 284 -22.24 14.20 2.78
N VAL A 285 -22.20 13.14 3.61
CA VAL A 285 -23.31 12.19 3.77
C VAL A 285 -24.56 12.88 4.32
N PRO A 286 -24.49 13.67 5.42
CA PRO A 286 -25.63 14.45 5.86
C PRO A 286 -26.04 15.51 4.85
N VAL A 287 -25.08 16.29 4.33
CA VAL A 287 -25.37 17.41 3.43
C VAL A 287 -26.12 16.95 2.18
N SER A 288 -25.67 15.90 1.51
CA SER A 288 -26.33 15.39 0.30
C SER A 288 -27.72 14.87 0.59
N SER A 289 -27.87 14.04 1.63
CA SER A 289 -29.11 13.32 1.91
C SER A 289 -30.19 14.23 2.51
N ILE A 290 -29.81 15.19 3.35
CA ILE A 290 -30.74 16.20 3.90
C ILE A 290 -31.21 17.13 2.79
N THR A 291 -30.29 17.58 1.92
CA THR A 291 -30.62 18.50 0.82
C THR A 291 -31.60 17.86 -0.17
N ILE A 292 -31.33 16.63 -0.60
CA ILE A 292 -32.22 15.97 -1.58
C ILE A 292 -33.60 15.67 -1.00
N ALA A 293 -33.69 15.30 0.28
CA ALA A 293 -34.96 15.05 0.95
C ALA A 293 -35.78 16.35 1.10
N LEU A 294 -35.11 17.47 1.40
CA LEU A 294 -35.72 18.80 1.43
C LEU A 294 -36.25 19.21 0.05
N PHE A 295 -35.46 19.00 -1.00
CA PHE A 295 -35.89 19.28 -2.36
C PHE A 295 -37.12 18.47 -2.73
N GLY A 296 -37.13 17.17 -2.40
CA GLY A 296 -38.24 16.32 -2.75
C GLY A 296 -39.56 16.72 -2.09
N VAL A 297 -39.56 17.03 -0.79
CA VAL A 297 -40.79 17.43 -0.10
C VAL A 297 -41.29 18.81 -0.56
N ILE A 298 -40.41 19.79 -0.81
CA ILE A 298 -40.80 21.12 -1.30
C ILE A 298 -41.28 21.06 -2.75
N VAL A 299 -40.60 20.32 -3.62
CA VAL A 299 -41.04 20.19 -5.01
C VAL A 299 -42.38 19.44 -5.09
N THR A 300 -42.59 18.42 -4.27
CA THR A 300 -43.90 17.76 -4.19
C THR A 300 -44.97 18.72 -3.69
N SER A 301 -44.64 19.57 -2.72
CA SER A 301 -45.52 20.64 -2.23
C SER A 301 -45.97 21.55 -3.36
N CYS A 302 -45.04 22.13 -4.12
CA CYS A 302 -45.36 23.01 -5.24
C CYS A 302 -46.16 22.26 -6.33
N ALA A 303 -45.79 21.01 -6.63
CA ALA A 303 -46.45 20.22 -7.65
C ALA A 303 -47.92 19.90 -7.32
N ALA A 304 -48.29 19.86 -6.03
CA ALA A 304 -49.67 19.64 -5.60
C ALA A 304 -50.62 20.75 -6.07
N ASP A 305 -50.15 22.00 -6.15
CA ASP A 305 -50.94 23.12 -6.69
C ASP A 305 -50.83 23.21 -8.22
N PHE A 306 -49.69 22.81 -8.81
CA PHE A 306 -49.55 22.79 -10.28
C PHE A 306 -50.45 21.75 -10.95
N TYR A 307 -50.57 20.58 -10.34
CA TYR A 307 -51.19 19.39 -10.90
C TYR A 307 -52.14 18.74 -9.89
N PRO A 308 -53.23 19.43 -9.49
CA PRO A 308 -54.14 18.95 -8.45
C PRO A 308 -54.79 17.61 -8.80
N ASP A 309 -54.95 17.33 -10.09
CA ASP A 309 -55.57 16.10 -10.60
C ASP A 309 -54.62 14.89 -10.66
N GLU A 310 -53.30 15.08 -10.49
CA GLU A 310 -52.29 14.00 -10.53
C GLU A 310 -51.91 13.49 -9.12
N GLY A 311 -52.50 14.06 -8.07
CA GLY A 311 -52.17 13.75 -6.68
C GLY A 311 -50.76 14.22 -6.26
N LEU A 312 -50.25 13.68 -5.15
CA LEU A 312 -48.94 14.07 -4.63
C LEU A 312 -47.81 13.34 -5.36
N LEU A 313 -47.09 14.08 -6.19
CA LEU A 313 -46.01 13.60 -7.06
C LEU A 313 -44.68 13.44 -6.30
N TRP A 314 -44.61 12.42 -5.44
CA TRP A 314 -43.45 12.15 -4.56
C TRP A 314 -42.19 11.66 -5.27
N ALA A 315 -42.36 11.05 -6.43
CA ALA A 315 -41.28 10.52 -7.22
C ALA A 315 -40.92 11.49 -8.36
N PRO A 316 -39.63 11.79 -8.59
CA PRO A 316 -39.22 12.72 -9.62
C PRO A 316 -39.60 12.26 -11.03
N TYR A 317 -39.67 10.94 -11.30
CA TYR A 317 -40.10 10.46 -12.61
C TYR A 317 -41.59 10.71 -12.87
N ASP A 318 -42.46 10.63 -11.86
CA ASP A 318 -43.88 10.95 -12.00
C ASP A 318 -44.09 12.46 -12.17
N LEU A 319 -43.32 13.26 -11.43
CA LEU A 319 -43.27 14.71 -11.64
C LEU A 319 -42.85 15.06 -13.07
N LEU A 320 -41.77 14.47 -13.58
CA LEU A 320 -41.30 14.71 -14.93
C LEU A 320 -42.32 14.26 -15.97
N ARG A 321 -43.04 13.15 -15.73
CA ARG A 321 -44.16 12.72 -16.58
C ARG A 321 -45.27 13.78 -16.60
N ALA A 322 -45.71 14.27 -15.44
CA ALA A 322 -46.74 15.30 -15.36
C ALA A 322 -46.33 16.60 -16.09
N ILE A 323 -45.07 17.03 -15.93
CA ILE A 323 -44.52 18.18 -16.66
C ILE A 323 -44.54 17.96 -18.18
N GLN A 324 -44.31 16.73 -18.66
CA GLN A 324 -44.41 16.41 -20.09
C GLN A 324 -45.85 16.41 -20.60
N THR A 325 -46.78 15.88 -19.82
CA THR A 325 -48.20 15.78 -20.19
C THR A 325 -48.86 17.16 -20.27
N HIS A 326 -48.62 18.00 -19.27
CA HIS A 326 -49.24 19.33 -19.15
C HIS A 326 -48.40 20.43 -19.81
N GLY A 327 -47.16 20.12 -20.19
CA GLY A 327 -46.23 21.08 -20.79
C GLY A 327 -46.16 21.03 -22.32
N GLY A 328 -45.58 22.07 -22.90
CA GLY A 328 -45.29 22.13 -24.33
C GLY A 328 -43.98 21.41 -24.73
N PRO A 329 -43.56 21.52 -26.00
CA PRO A 329 -42.34 20.89 -26.51
C PRO A 329 -41.05 21.24 -25.74
N GLY A 330 -40.96 22.48 -25.23
CA GLY A 330 -39.82 22.90 -24.40
C GLY A 330 -39.76 22.19 -23.05
N ALA A 331 -40.90 21.95 -22.41
CA ALA A 331 -40.99 21.19 -21.16
C ALA A 331 -40.58 19.72 -21.39
N ARG A 332 -41.01 19.13 -22.51
CA ARG A 332 -40.57 17.79 -22.92
C ARG A 332 -39.05 17.70 -23.10
N ALA A 333 -38.43 18.67 -23.77
CA ALA A 333 -36.99 18.70 -23.92
C ALA A 333 -36.26 18.80 -22.56
N ALA A 334 -36.75 19.65 -21.65
CA ALA A 334 -36.19 19.74 -20.30
C ALA A 334 -36.32 18.41 -19.53
N CYS A 335 -37.48 17.75 -19.61
CA CYS A 335 -37.71 16.46 -19.00
C CYS A 335 -36.87 15.33 -19.60
N PHE A 336 -36.50 15.40 -20.88
CA PHE A 336 -35.55 14.48 -21.50
C PHE A 336 -34.19 14.55 -20.79
N PHE A 337 -33.61 15.76 -20.68
CA PHE A 337 -32.32 15.95 -20.02
C PHE A 337 -32.36 15.59 -18.53
N ALA A 338 -33.43 15.98 -17.83
CA ALA A 338 -33.63 15.61 -16.43
C ALA A 338 -33.78 14.08 -16.27
N GLY A 339 -34.54 13.42 -17.14
CA GLY A 339 -34.68 11.97 -17.15
C GLY A 339 -33.35 11.27 -17.38
N CYS A 340 -32.52 11.73 -18.31
CA CYS A 340 -31.18 11.21 -18.53
C CYS A 340 -30.28 11.38 -17.29
N ALA A 341 -30.37 12.50 -16.59
CA ALA A 341 -29.64 12.73 -15.34
C ALA A 341 -30.07 11.76 -14.24
N PHE A 342 -31.38 11.50 -14.07
CA PHE A 342 -31.88 10.51 -13.11
C PHE A 342 -31.48 9.08 -13.50
N VAL A 343 -31.47 8.72 -14.80
CA VAL A 343 -30.92 7.43 -15.27
C VAL A 343 -29.44 7.30 -14.88
N LEU A 344 -28.64 8.34 -15.09
CA LEU A 344 -27.22 8.36 -14.70
C LEU A 344 -27.05 8.23 -13.17
N SER A 345 -27.86 8.94 -12.39
CA SER A 345 -27.92 8.81 -10.94
C SER A 345 -28.23 7.39 -10.51
N GLN A 346 -29.17 6.73 -11.19
CA GLN A 346 -29.58 5.38 -10.83
C GLN A 346 -28.51 4.34 -11.17
N PHE A 347 -27.72 4.53 -12.24
CA PHE A 347 -26.50 3.74 -12.43
C PHE A 347 -25.51 3.98 -11.29
N GLY A 348 -25.35 5.24 -10.87
CA GLY A 348 -24.45 5.67 -9.81
C GLY A 348 -24.71 5.06 -8.45
N ILE A 349 -25.97 4.74 -8.11
CA ILE A 349 -26.31 4.02 -6.87
C ILE A 349 -26.42 2.51 -7.08
N ASN A 350 -27.02 2.05 -8.19
CA ASN A 350 -27.38 0.65 -8.35
C ASN A 350 -26.18 -0.25 -8.68
N ILE A 351 -25.27 0.23 -9.54
CA ILE A 351 -24.07 -0.53 -9.92
C ILE A 351 -23.14 -0.71 -8.73
N PRO A 352 -22.62 0.36 -8.09
CA PRO A 352 -21.75 0.18 -6.94
C PRO A 352 -22.52 -0.35 -5.73
N GLY A 353 -23.62 0.30 -5.33
CA GLY A 353 -24.30 0.04 -4.07
C GLY A 353 -24.86 -1.38 -3.96
N ASN A 354 -25.32 -1.97 -5.07
CA ASN A 354 -26.03 -3.24 -5.07
C ASN A 354 -25.36 -4.32 -5.92
N ALA A 355 -25.11 -4.08 -7.21
CA ALA A 355 -24.58 -5.12 -8.09
C ALA A 355 -23.14 -5.51 -7.70
N VAL A 356 -22.23 -4.53 -7.65
CA VAL A 356 -20.82 -4.75 -7.31
C VAL A 356 -20.66 -5.17 -5.86
N SER A 357 -21.40 -4.56 -4.92
CA SER A 357 -21.43 -5.01 -3.52
C SER A 357 -21.81 -6.49 -3.40
N GLY A 358 -22.91 -6.92 -4.03
CA GLY A 358 -23.28 -8.34 -4.08
C GLY A 358 -22.21 -9.21 -4.74
N GLY A 359 -21.52 -8.68 -5.75
CA GLY A 359 -20.38 -9.32 -6.37
C GLY A 359 -19.18 -9.52 -5.43
N ILE A 360 -18.84 -8.51 -4.64
CA ILE A 360 -17.79 -8.57 -3.62
C ILE A 360 -18.14 -9.64 -2.58
N ASP A 361 -19.37 -9.64 -2.07
CA ASP A 361 -19.84 -10.60 -1.08
C ASP A 361 -19.78 -12.05 -1.59
N MET A 362 -20.30 -12.30 -2.80
CA MET A 362 -20.24 -13.63 -3.41
C MET A 362 -18.80 -14.07 -3.72
N SER A 363 -17.90 -13.13 -4.03
CA SER A 363 -16.47 -13.42 -4.22
C SER A 363 -15.77 -13.80 -2.92
N GLY A 364 -16.34 -13.44 -1.77
CA GLY A 364 -15.92 -13.94 -0.46
C GLY A 364 -16.56 -15.26 -0.06
N LEU A 365 -17.78 -15.53 -0.54
CA LEU A 365 -18.53 -16.77 -0.28
C LEU A 365 -17.97 -17.98 -1.04
N LEU A 366 -17.67 -17.81 -2.34
CA LEU A 366 -17.09 -18.86 -3.19
C LEU A 366 -15.88 -18.33 -3.99
N PRO A 367 -14.75 -17.95 -3.32
CA PRO A 367 -13.65 -17.23 -3.94
C PRO A 367 -13.01 -17.93 -5.14
N LYS A 368 -13.01 -19.27 -5.10
CA LYS A 368 -12.46 -20.12 -6.16
C LYS A 368 -13.22 -20.03 -7.49
N TYR A 369 -14.52 -19.74 -7.44
CA TYR A 369 -15.42 -19.82 -8.62
C TYR A 369 -16.06 -18.47 -8.98
N ILE A 370 -16.23 -17.58 -8.00
CA ILE A 370 -16.88 -16.28 -8.19
C ILE A 370 -15.87 -15.16 -7.96
N ASN A 371 -15.76 -14.28 -8.95
CA ASN A 371 -15.10 -12.99 -8.85
C ASN A 371 -16.17 -11.88 -8.79
N ILE A 372 -15.77 -10.64 -8.50
CA ILE A 372 -16.71 -9.51 -8.34
C ILE A 372 -17.65 -9.40 -9.55
N ARG A 373 -17.11 -9.54 -10.76
CA ARG A 373 -17.87 -9.41 -12.02
C ARG A 373 -18.95 -10.48 -12.15
N ARG A 374 -18.59 -11.75 -11.93
CA ARG A 374 -19.53 -12.87 -12.00
C ARG A 374 -20.63 -12.71 -10.97
N GLY A 375 -20.27 -12.39 -9.73
CA GLY A 375 -21.25 -12.18 -8.65
C GLY A 375 -22.16 -10.97 -8.89
N ALA A 376 -21.64 -9.91 -9.50
CA ALA A 376 -22.46 -8.74 -9.88
C ALA A 376 -23.51 -9.09 -10.94
N TYR A 377 -23.16 -9.86 -11.98
CA TYR A 377 -24.15 -10.33 -12.95
C TYR A 377 -25.20 -11.25 -12.32
N ILE A 378 -24.80 -12.15 -11.42
CA ILE A 378 -25.75 -13.00 -10.68
C ILE A 378 -26.71 -12.14 -9.87
N THR A 379 -26.19 -11.17 -9.13
CA THR A 379 -27.01 -10.22 -8.34
C THR A 379 -28.01 -9.49 -9.22
N SER A 380 -27.56 -9.00 -10.38
CA SER A 380 -28.42 -8.25 -11.30
C SER A 380 -29.53 -9.10 -11.93
N ILE A 381 -29.23 -10.34 -12.33
CA ILE A 381 -30.21 -11.26 -12.92
C ILE A 381 -31.24 -11.68 -11.86
N MET A 382 -30.78 -12.03 -10.66
CA MET A 382 -31.68 -12.39 -9.55
C MET A 382 -32.57 -11.22 -9.13
N GLY A 383 -32.05 -9.99 -9.14
CA GLY A 383 -32.82 -8.80 -8.80
C GLY A 383 -33.98 -8.54 -9.77
N ILE A 384 -33.87 -8.94 -11.04
CA ILE A 384 -34.98 -8.94 -12.00
C ILE A 384 -35.96 -10.07 -11.68
N ALA A 385 -35.44 -11.28 -11.42
CA ALA A 385 -36.23 -12.49 -11.23
C ALA A 385 -37.18 -12.45 -10.01
N ILE A 386 -36.87 -11.65 -8.99
CA ILE A 386 -37.73 -11.49 -7.80
C ILE A 386 -38.94 -10.57 -8.03
N CYS A 387 -39.13 -10.01 -9.24
CA CYS A 387 -40.24 -9.12 -9.59
C CYS A 387 -40.37 -7.92 -8.61
N PRO A 388 -39.33 -7.07 -8.50
CA PRO A 388 -39.19 -6.09 -7.42
C PRO A 388 -40.29 -5.02 -7.38
N TRP A 389 -40.97 -4.76 -8.50
CA TRP A 389 -42.11 -3.83 -8.55
C TRP A 389 -43.26 -4.24 -7.61
N LYS A 390 -43.41 -5.53 -7.29
CA LYS A 390 -44.40 -5.99 -6.31
C LYS A 390 -44.09 -5.55 -4.87
N LEU A 391 -42.84 -5.17 -4.58
CA LEU A 391 -42.42 -4.62 -3.29
C LEU A 391 -42.73 -3.11 -3.17
N LEU A 392 -43.12 -2.45 -4.27
CA LEU A 392 -43.35 -1.01 -4.36
C LEU A 392 -44.84 -0.65 -4.49
N THR A 393 -45.76 -1.60 -4.27
CA THR A 393 -47.22 -1.41 -4.44
C THR A 393 -47.89 -0.50 -3.40
N GLY A 394 -47.13 0.07 -2.45
CA GLY A 394 -47.62 1.06 -1.49
C GLY A 394 -46.52 1.65 -0.59
N SER A 395 -46.70 2.88 -0.11
CA SER A 395 -45.74 3.60 0.73
C SER A 395 -45.53 2.95 2.11
N SER A 396 -46.59 2.38 2.70
CA SER A 396 -46.52 1.66 3.98
C SER A 396 -45.73 0.36 3.86
N ILE A 397 -45.92 -0.41 2.78
CA ILE A 397 -45.18 -1.64 2.49
C ILE A 397 -43.69 -1.31 2.35
N PHE A 398 -43.36 -0.25 1.60
CA PHE A 398 -41.98 0.20 1.42
C PHE A 398 -41.31 0.59 2.75
N LEU A 399 -41.98 1.38 3.60
CA LEU A 399 -41.49 1.73 4.93
C LEU A 399 -41.28 0.49 5.81
N THR A 400 -42.22 -0.46 5.81
CA THR A 400 -42.09 -1.73 6.53
C THR A 400 -40.87 -2.51 6.05
N VAL A 401 -40.62 -2.60 4.74
CA VAL A 401 -39.41 -3.28 4.21
C VAL A 401 -38.13 -2.59 4.69
N LEU A 402 -38.07 -1.25 4.67
CA LEU A 402 -36.92 -0.49 5.16
C LEU A 402 -36.61 -0.76 6.64
N SER A 403 -37.64 -0.71 7.48
CA SER A 403 -37.49 -0.96 8.91
C SER A 403 -37.21 -2.43 9.23
N SER A 404 -37.68 -3.36 8.40
CA SER A 404 -37.39 -4.81 8.53
C SER A 404 -35.90 -5.10 8.46
N PHE A 405 -35.18 -4.45 7.54
CA PHE A 405 -33.73 -4.66 7.39
C PHE A 405 -32.93 -4.09 8.56
N ALA A 406 -33.40 -2.96 9.11
CA ALA A 406 -32.79 -2.31 10.26
C ALA A 406 -32.68 -3.24 11.48
N VAL A 407 -33.65 -4.12 11.68
CA VAL A 407 -33.70 -5.12 12.77
C VAL A 407 -32.48 -6.03 12.79
N PHE A 408 -31.99 -6.45 11.61
CA PHE A 408 -30.88 -7.39 11.51
C PHE A 408 -29.53 -6.69 11.30
N LEU A 409 -29.52 -5.60 10.54
CA LEU A 409 -28.30 -4.91 10.11
C LEU A 409 -27.76 -3.94 11.15
N GLY A 410 -28.63 -3.34 11.97
CA GLY A 410 -28.22 -2.54 13.13
C GLY A 410 -27.35 -3.36 14.08
N PRO A 411 -27.85 -4.53 14.55
CA PRO A 411 -27.06 -5.46 15.33
C PRO A 411 -25.76 -5.93 14.66
N LEU A 412 -25.79 -6.26 13.37
CA LEU A 412 -24.57 -6.66 12.64
C LEU A 412 -23.51 -5.56 12.66
N THR A 413 -23.92 -4.32 12.37
CA THR A 413 -23.03 -3.15 12.38
C THR A 413 -22.48 -2.90 13.79
N GLY A 414 -23.30 -3.06 14.84
CA GLY A 414 -22.88 -2.90 16.23
C GLY A 414 -21.79 -3.89 16.62
N VAL A 415 -21.93 -5.17 16.27
CA VAL A 415 -20.89 -6.19 16.50
C VAL A 415 -19.61 -5.84 15.74
N MET A 416 -19.71 -5.49 14.45
CA MET A 416 -18.53 -5.19 13.61
C MET A 416 -17.75 -3.98 14.09
N VAL A 417 -18.44 -2.87 14.35
CA VAL A 417 -17.82 -1.60 14.79
C VAL A 417 -17.17 -1.79 16.15
N SER A 418 -17.87 -2.48 17.07
CA SER A 418 -17.37 -2.66 18.43
C SER A 418 -16.20 -3.63 18.53
N ASP A 419 -16.20 -4.71 17.73
CA ASP A 419 -15.09 -5.64 17.65
C ASP A 419 -13.81 -4.93 17.21
N TYR A 420 -13.89 -4.12 16.16
CA TYR A 420 -12.71 -3.46 15.61
C TYR A 420 -12.24 -2.27 16.46
N LEU A 421 -13.13 -1.35 16.83
CA LEU A 421 -12.74 -0.11 17.52
C LEU A 421 -12.48 -0.32 19.02
N PHE A 422 -13.30 -1.13 19.72
CA PHE A 422 -13.21 -1.25 21.18
C PHE A 422 -12.50 -2.51 21.64
N VAL A 423 -12.76 -3.67 21.01
CA VAL A 423 -12.15 -4.94 21.42
C VAL A 423 -10.73 -5.07 20.89
N ARG A 424 -10.53 -4.87 19.58
CA ARG A 424 -9.24 -5.01 18.90
C ARG A 424 -8.40 -3.74 18.83
N ARG A 425 -8.99 -2.59 19.19
CA ARG A 425 -8.33 -1.27 19.18
C ARG A 425 -7.61 -1.00 17.86
N LYS A 426 -8.30 -1.28 16.74
CA LYS A 426 -7.83 -1.11 15.36
C LYS A 426 -6.69 -2.03 14.89
N MET A 427 -6.25 -2.99 15.69
CA MET A 427 -5.15 -3.91 15.34
C MET A 427 -5.67 -5.20 14.72
N LEU A 428 -5.14 -5.59 13.55
CA LEU A 428 -5.48 -6.83 12.85
C LEU A 428 -4.24 -7.58 12.35
N ARG A 429 -4.35 -8.91 12.29
CA ARG A 429 -3.34 -9.79 11.72
C ARG A 429 -3.82 -10.35 10.39
N LEU A 430 -3.49 -9.68 9.29
CA LEU A 430 -4.04 -9.98 7.95
C LEU A 430 -3.81 -11.44 7.51
N SER A 431 -2.64 -12.02 7.77
CA SER A 431 -2.29 -13.37 7.33
C SER A 431 -3.26 -14.43 7.85
N HIS A 432 -3.75 -14.26 9.08
CA HIS A 432 -4.65 -15.21 9.74
C HIS A 432 -6.08 -15.16 9.15
N LEU A 433 -6.44 -14.12 8.40
CA LEU A 433 -7.76 -13.99 7.75
C LEU A 433 -7.95 -14.94 6.56
N TYR A 434 -6.89 -15.63 6.14
CA TYR A 434 -6.90 -16.52 4.97
C TYR A 434 -6.48 -17.96 5.30
N MET A 435 -6.35 -18.29 6.60
CA MET A 435 -5.92 -19.60 7.09
C MET A 435 -7.10 -20.38 7.69
N PRO A 436 -7.64 -21.42 7.02
CA PRO A 436 -8.88 -22.08 7.42
C PRO A 436 -8.71 -23.21 8.45
N ASP A 437 -7.81 -23.02 9.40
CA ASP A 437 -7.46 -24.03 10.40
C ASP A 437 -7.07 -23.39 11.74
N THR A 438 -6.80 -24.25 12.73
CA THR A 438 -6.54 -23.85 14.13
C THR A 438 -5.30 -22.99 14.32
N ARG A 439 -4.44 -22.83 13.30
CA ARG A 439 -3.31 -21.88 13.35
C ARG A 439 -3.79 -20.43 13.29
N SER A 440 -4.97 -20.19 12.70
CA SER A 440 -5.58 -18.86 12.65
C SER A 440 -6.13 -18.45 14.01
N ILE A 441 -5.86 -17.21 14.39
CA ILE A 441 -6.44 -16.59 15.60
C ILE A 441 -7.94 -16.28 15.39
N TYR A 442 -8.38 -16.30 14.13
CA TYR A 442 -9.77 -16.10 13.73
C TYR A 442 -10.50 -17.42 13.46
N TYR A 443 -9.88 -18.56 13.79
CA TYR A 443 -10.56 -19.85 13.78
C TYR A 443 -11.52 -20.00 14.96
N PHE A 444 -11.27 -19.35 16.11
CA PHE A 444 -12.15 -19.44 17.29
C PHE A 444 -12.53 -20.91 17.62
N THR A 445 -13.82 -21.16 17.92
CA THR A 445 -14.34 -22.50 18.22
C THR A 445 -14.97 -23.07 16.94
N TYR A 446 -14.27 -24.00 16.29
CA TYR A 446 -14.68 -24.62 15.02
C TYR A 446 -15.00 -23.62 13.89
N GLY A 447 -14.26 -22.51 13.82
CA GLY A 447 -14.44 -21.42 12.83
C GLY A 447 -15.51 -20.39 13.15
N VAL A 448 -16.11 -20.44 14.35
CA VAL A 448 -17.20 -19.54 14.76
C VAL A 448 -16.86 -18.80 16.06
N ASN A 449 -17.06 -17.49 16.05
CA ASN A 449 -16.99 -16.65 17.25
C ASN A 449 -18.35 -16.59 17.94
N PHE A 450 -18.54 -17.39 18.99
CA PHE A 450 -19.79 -17.39 19.75
C PHE A 450 -20.16 -16.01 20.32
N ARG A 451 -19.18 -15.14 20.58
CA ARG A 451 -19.40 -13.78 21.10
C ARG A 451 -20.20 -12.95 20.10
N ALA A 452 -19.83 -13.01 18.82
CA ALA A 452 -20.53 -12.29 17.75
C ALA A 452 -21.96 -12.82 17.59
N VAL A 453 -22.15 -14.15 17.60
CA VAL A 453 -23.46 -14.80 17.47
C VAL A 453 -24.40 -14.38 18.61
N ILE A 454 -23.95 -14.49 19.86
CA ILE A 454 -24.75 -14.12 21.03
C ILE A 454 -25.06 -12.62 21.01
N SER A 455 -24.07 -11.77 20.73
CA SER A 455 -24.26 -10.32 20.71
C SER A 455 -25.25 -9.87 19.65
N TRP A 456 -25.18 -10.46 18.45
CA TRP A 456 -26.16 -10.23 17.39
C TRP A 456 -27.56 -10.70 17.80
N ALA A 457 -27.67 -11.91 18.37
CA ALA A 457 -28.96 -12.46 18.82
C ALA A 457 -29.61 -11.58 19.90
N PHE A 458 -28.84 -11.07 20.85
CA PHE A 458 -29.32 -10.13 21.87
C PHE A 458 -29.76 -8.78 21.30
N GLY A 459 -29.12 -8.32 20.22
CA GLY A 459 -29.55 -7.11 19.51
C GLY A 459 -30.83 -7.31 18.70
N VAL A 460 -31.00 -8.48 18.07
CA VAL A 460 -32.17 -8.80 17.23
C VAL A 460 -33.39 -9.17 18.05
N TRP A 461 -33.22 -10.03 19.07
CA TRP A 461 -34.32 -10.65 19.80
C TRP A 461 -35.38 -9.65 20.34
N PRO A 462 -35.01 -8.53 21.02
CA PRO A 462 -35.98 -7.58 21.53
C PRO A 462 -36.81 -6.90 20.45
N LEU A 463 -36.28 -6.81 19.22
CA LEU A 463 -36.93 -6.15 18.09
C LEU A 463 -37.95 -7.06 17.39
N MET A 464 -37.84 -8.38 17.58
CA MET A 464 -38.65 -9.38 16.87
C MET A 464 -40.16 -9.27 17.13
N PRO A 465 -40.67 -9.05 18.36
CA PRO A 465 -42.12 -9.00 18.58
C PRO A 465 -42.80 -7.85 17.80
N GLY A 466 -42.23 -6.64 17.84
CA GLY A 466 -42.74 -5.51 17.08
C GLY A 466 -42.58 -5.70 15.56
N PHE A 467 -41.44 -6.25 15.13
CA PHE A 467 -41.20 -6.60 13.74
C PHE A 467 -42.25 -7.59 13.20
N VAL A 468 -42.48 -8.71 13.91
CA VAL A 468 -43.50 -9.71 13.55
C VAL A 468 -44.88 -9.06 13.45
N SER A 469 -45.23 -8.16 14.38
CA SER A 469 -46.49 -7.42 14.31
C SER A 469 -46.59 -6.52 13.08
N SER A 470 -45.48 -5.95 12.62
CA SER A 470 -45.47 -5.04 11.46
C SER A 470 -45.58 -5.75 10.11
N VAL A 471 -45.16 -7.03 10.02
CA VAL A 471 -45.16 -7.81 8.78
C VAL A 471 -46.26 -8.88 8.70
N SER A 472 -46.95 -9.15 9.81
CA SER A 472 -47.99 -10.19 9.85
C SER A 472 -49.25 -9.74 9.12
N ALA A 473 -49.69 -10.53 8.14
CA ALA A 473 -50.99 -10.33 7.48
C ALA A 473 -52.19 -10.61 8.40
N ARG A 474 -51.96 -11.33 9.51
CA ARG A 474 -52.96 -11.59 10.55
C ARG A 474 -52.73 -10.64 11.72
N PRO A 475 -53.78 -10.06 12.33
CA PRO A 475 -53.63 -9.23 13.52
C PRO A 475 -52.98 -10.03 14.66
N THR A 476 -51.78 -9.64 15.06
CA THR A 476 -51.10 -10.20 16.23
C THR A 476 -51.22 -9.22 17.39
N SER A 477 -51.71 -9.65 18.56
CA SER A 477 -51.74 -8.77 19.74
C SER A 477 -50.35 -8.67 20.36
N VAL A 478 -49.63 -7.59 20.06
CA VAL A 478 -48.34 -7.25 20.67
C VAL A 478 -48.53 -5.99 21.50
N SER A 479 -47.96 -5.93 22.70
CA SER A 479 -48.09 -4.75 23.56
C SER A 479 -47.38 -3.54 22.95
N ASN A 480 -47.88 -2.33 23.21
CA ASN A 480 -47.29 -1.09 22.69
C ASN A 480 -45.80 -0.93 23.06
N GLY A 481 -45.37 -1.46 24.21
CA GLY A 481 -43.97 -1.43 24.61
C GLY A 481 -43.04 -2.14 23.60
N TRP A 482 -43.45 -3.30 23.09
CA TRP A 482 -42.68 -4.04 22.09
C TRP A 482 -42.70 -3.39 20.71
N ILE A 483 -43.78 -2.69 20.37
CA ILE A 483 -43.85 -1.87 19.15
C ILE A 483 -42.83 -0.73 19.24
N HIS A 484 -42.79 -0.04 20.38
CA HIS A 484 -41.84 1.04 20.63
C HIS A 484 -40.37 0.60 20.64
N VAL A 485 -40.09 -0.62 21.10
CA VAL A 485 -38.76 -1.23 20.98
C VAL A 485 -38.37 -1.42 19.50
N TYR A 486 -39.31 -1.86 18.66
CA TYR A 486 -39.12 -1.97 17.21
C TYR A 486 -39.01 -0.60 16.53
N ASP A 487 -39.70 0.43 17.02
CA ASP A 487 -39.58 1.79 16.49
C ASP A 487 -38.13 2.33 16.57
N LEU A 488 -37.32 1.77 17.48
CA LEU A 488 -35.89 2.05 17.66
C LEU A 488 -34.97 0.99 17.02
N ALA A 489 -35.47 0.19 16.07
CA ALA A 489 -34.79 -1.01 15.56
C ALA A 489 -33.29 -0.83 15.30
N TRP A 490 -32.88 0.16 14.50
CA TRP A 490 -31.45 0.33 14.20
C TRP A 490 -30.64 0.83 15.40
N PRO A 491 -30.95 1.98 16.04
CA PRO A 491 -30.10 2.52 17.11
C PRO A 491 -30.03 1.60 18.34
N LEU A 492 -31.16 0.98 18.69
CA LEU A 492 -31.23 0.07 19.84
C LEU A 492 -30.50 -1.25 19.53
N GLY A 493 -30.76 -1.86 18.37
CA GLY A 493 -30.10 -3.09 17.95
C GLY A 493 -28.58 -2.94 17.84
N PHE A 494 -28.11 -1.82 17.27
CA PHE A 494 -26.69 -1.45 17.25
C PHE A 494 -26.12 -1.36 18.68
N SER A 495 -26.77 -0.61 19.56
CA SER A 495 -26.24 -0.33 20.90
C SER A 495 -26.21 -1.57 21.79
N ILE A 496 -27.25 -2.40 21.75
CA ILE A 496 -27.31 -3.66 22.52
C ILE A 496 -26.20 -4.61 22.05
N SER A 497 -26.13 -4.88 20.74
CA SER A 497 -25.14 -5.81 20.19
C SER A 497 -23.70 -5.34 20.41
N ALA A 498 -23.42 -4.04 20.23
CA ALA A 498 -22.11 -3.46 20.50
C ALA A 498 -21.71 -3.62 21.97
N SER A 499 -22.64 -3.31 22.89
CA SER A 499 -22.38 -3.40 24.33
C SER A 499 -22.17 -4.84 24.78
N VAL A 500 -23.04 -5.76 24.35
CA VAL A 500 -22.93 -7.19 24.67
C VAL A 500 -21.62 -7.76 24.10
N HIS A 501 -21.24 -7.38 22.88
CA HIS A 501 -20.01 -7.87 22.25
C HIS A 501 -18.76 -7.42 23.01
N VAL A 502 -18.73 -6.16 23.44
CA VAL A 502 -17.63 -5.63 24.27
C VAL A 502 -17.58 -6.32 25.62
N ILE A 503 -18.72 -6.51 26.29
CA ILE A 503 -18.80 -7.18 27.60
C ILE A 503 -18.33 -8.64 27.47
N LEU A 504 -18.86 -9.40 26.51
CA LEU A 504 -18.46 -10.79 26.28
C LEU A 504 -17.00 -10.92 25.86
N SER A 505 -16.49 -10.00 25.05
CA SER A 505 -15.08 -10.00 24.63
C SER A 505 -14.13 -9.54 25.74
N ARG A 506 -14.63 -8.85 26.78
CA ARG A 506 -13.84 -8.58 28.00
C ARG A 506 -13.89 -9.74 28.98
N ALA A 507 -15.05 -10.35 29.17
CA ALA A 507 -15.22 -11.52 30.03
C ALA A 507 -14.49 -12.76 29.47
N PHE A 508 -14.50 -12.91 28.15
CA PHE A 508 -13.83 -13.98 27.43
C PHE A 508 -12.95 -13.38 26.33
N PRO A 509 -11.74 -12.91 26.60
CA PRO A 509 -10.88 -12.29 25.58
C PRO A 509 -10.66 -13.18 24.35
N PRO A 510 -10.87 -12.68 23.11
CA PRO A 510 -10.47 -13.41 21.92
C PRO A 510 -8.94 -13.52 21.85
N VAL A 511 -8.44 -14.62 21.28
CA VAL A 511 -7.01 -14.89 21.18
C VAL A 511 -6.36 -13.88 20.22
N GLY A 512 -5.16 -13.41 20.57
CA GLY A 512 -4.35 -12.62 19.66
C GLY A 512 -4.73 -11.14 19.55
N LEU A 513 -5.37 -10.57 20.57
CA LEU A 513 -5.57 -9.13 20.66
C LEU A 513 -4.24 -8.38 20.64
N GLY A 514 -4.17 -7.29 19.85
CA GLY A 514 -2.96 -6.48 19.70
C GLY A 514 -1.90 -7.06 18.75
N MET A 515 -2.08 -8.28 18.25
CA MET A 515 -1.15 -8.84 17.28
C MET A 515 -1.42 -8.29 15.88
N VAL A 516 -0.34 -7.90 15.21
CA VAL A 516 -0.27 -7.58 13.78
C VAL A 516 0.71 -8.51 13.11
N ASP A 517 0.68 -8.61 11.79
CA ASP A 517 1.71 -9.38 11.09
C ASP A 517 3.07 -8.70 11.26
N SER A 518 4.12 -9.48 11.51
CA SER A 518 5.51 -9.00 11.54
C SER A 518 5.97 -8.50 10.18
N ASP A 519 5.45 -9.12 9.12
CA ASP A 519 5.81 -8.88 7.74
C ASP A 519 4.58 -8.43 6.96
N ASP A 520 4.77 -7.54 5.99
CA ASP A 520 3.71 -7.16 5.06
C ASP A 520 3.52 -8.23 3.97
N VAL A 521 2.97 -9.37 4.39
CA VAL A 521 2.79 -10.59 3.58
C VAL A 521 2.09 -10.30 2.24
N TYR A 522 1.20 -9.31 2.21
CA TYR A 522 0.37 -8.97 1.06
C TYR A 522 0.86 -7.73 0.29
N GLY A 523 1.95 -7.07 0.70
CA GLY A 523 2.38 -5.80 0.10
C GLY A 523 1.33 -4.70 0.25
N THR A 524 0.64 -4.71 1.38
CA THR A 524 -0.43 -3.77 1.75
C THR A 524 0.20 -2.46 2.21
N PHE A 525 1.09 -2.46 3.19
CA PHE A 525 1.57 -1.23 3.83
C PHE A 525 2.84 -0.69 3.21
N SER A 526 3.71 -1.61 2.81
CA SER A 526 4.86 -1.32 2.00
C SER A 526 4.40 -1.14 0.56
N GLU A 527 4.75 -0.01 -0.05
CA GLU A 527 5.14 -0.13 -1.44
C GLU A 527 6.29 -1.15 -1.39
N LYS A 528 6.14 -2.29 -2.08
CA LYS A 528 7.33 -3.03 -2.45
C LYS A 528 8.14 -2.08 -3.32
N ASN A 529 8.97 -1.27 -2.67
CA ASN A 529 10.05 -0.48 -3.24
C ASN A 529 11.09 -1.48 -3.74
N HIS A 530 10.71 -2.28 -4.72
CA HIS A 530 11.64 -2.45 -5.81
C HIS A 530 11.61 -1.12 -6.54
N SER A 531 12.41 -0.14 -6.07
CA SER A 531 13.09 0.67 -7.06
C SER A 531 13.72 -0.36 -8.01
N ASN A 532 13.64 -0.17 -9.33
CA ASN A 532 14.29 -1.07 -10.28
C ASN A 532 15.83 -1.14 -10.09
N GLU A 533 16.36 -0.48 -9.05
CA GLU A 533 17.76 -0.27 -8.71
C GLU A 533 18.15 -0.90 -7.36
N ALA A 534 17.19 -1.33 -6.52
CA ALA A 534 17.49 -2.08 -5.30
C ALA A 534 17.97 -3.51 -5.64
N PRO A 535 18.84 -4.13 -4.80
CA PRO A 535 19.40 -5.46 -5.05
C PRO A 535 18.33 -6.50 -5.44
N ALA A 536 18.42 -7.03 -6.66
CA ALA A 536 17.50 -8.06 -7.14
C ALA A 536 17.93 -9.45 -6.67
N ARG A 537 16.95 -10.35 -6.49
CA ARG A 537 17.19 -11.76 -6.15
C ARG A 537 17.08 -12.62 -7.39
N LEU A 538 18.02 -13.56 -7.58
CA LEU A 538 17.95 -14.51 -8.68
C LEU A 538 16.87 -15.58 -8.45
N PRO A 539 16.25 -16.11 -9.52
CA PRO A 539 15.41 -17.28 -9.44
C PRO A 539 16.15 -18.48 -8.83
N GLY A 540 15.44 -19.33 -8.08
CA GLY A 540 16.01 -20.49 -7.39
C GLY A 540 15.67 -20.55 -5.90
N ILE A 541 15.23 -19.44 -5.32
CA ILE A 541 14.78 -19.36 -3.93
C ILE A 541 13.50 -20.19 -3.74
N THR A 542 13.54 -21.08 -2.76
CA THR A 542 12.40 -21.91 -2.32
C THR A 542 12.08 -21.64 -0.86
N HIS A 543 10.90 -22.09 -0.40
CA HIS A 543 10.54 -22.04 1.03
C HIS A 543 11.62 -22.68 1.92
N ALA A 544 12.20 -23.80 1.49
CA ALA A 544 13.28 -24.46 2.22
C ALA A 544 14.55 -23.59 2.33
N SER A 545 14.86 -22.82 1.29
CA SER A 545 16.02 -21.91 1.27
C SER A 545 15.80 -20.70 2.18
N SER A 546 14.59 -20.13 2.17
CA SER A 546 14.21 -19.05 3.10
C SER A 546 14.20 -19.51 4.56
N ALA A 547 13.71 -20.73 4.82
CA ALA A 547 13.73 -21.32 6.15
C ALA A 547 15.17 -21.59 6.64
N ALA A 548 16.05 -22.10 5.78
CA ALA A 548 17.46 -22.31 6.11
C ALA A 548 18.16 -20.99 6.45
N LEU A 549 17.96 -19.93 5.64
CA LEU A 549 18.50 -18.60 5.93
C LEU A 549 17.99 -18.08 7.27
N ALA A 550 16.68 -18.12 7.51
CA ALA A 550 16.10 -17.62 8.75
C ALA A 550 16.62 -18.38 9.98
N ASN A 551 16.75 -19.71 9.88
CA ASN A 551 17.29 -20.53 10.96
C ASN A 551 18.75 -20.20 11.24
N ALA A 552 19.60 -20.13 10.20
CA ALA A 552 21.02 -19.82 10.35
C ALA A 552 21.24 -18.40 10.89
N LEU A 553 20.51 -17.39 10.40
CA LEU A 553 20.58 -16.03 10.92
C LEU A 553 20.10 -15.93 12.37
N LYS A 554 19.04 -16.65 12.74
CA LYS A 554 18.54 -16.68 14.12
C LYS A 554 19.52 -17.38 15.06
N ASP A 555 20.10 -18.49 14.63
CA ASP A 555 21.13 -19.20 15.38
C ASP A 555 22.34 -18.29 15.60
N ASN A 556 22.75 -17.57 14.54
CA ASN A 556 23.83 -16.61 14.59
C ASN A 556 23.58 -15.47 15.57
N HIS A 557 22.40 -14.85 15.47
CA HIS A 557 21.96 -13.75 16.32
C HIS A 557 21.98 -14.10 17.81
N VAL A 558 21.68 -15.36 18.15
CA VAL A 558 21.54 -15.80 19.54
C VAL A 558 22.87 -16.31 20.11
N LYS A 559 23.62 -17.11 19.34
CA LYS A 559 24.77 -17.85 19.88
C LYS A 559 26.08 -17.12 19.76
N TRP A 560 26.25 -16.29 18.73
CA TRP A 560 27.57 -15.80 18.34
C TRP A 560 27.69 -14.29 18.52
N HIS A 561 28.87 -13.84 18.91
CA HIS A 561 29.16 -12.41 18.99
C HIS A 561 29.37 -11.81 17.59
N ALA A 562 29.11 -10.51 17.43
CA ALA A 562 29.42 -9.78 16.19
C ALA A 562 30.91 -9.70 15.83
N TYR A 563 31.83 -10.02 16.75
CA TYR A 563 33.26 -10.09 16.48
C TYR A 563 33.72 -11.51 16.77
N PHE A 564 34.64 -12.09 16.01
CA PHE A 564 35.13 -13.46 16.26
C PHE A 564 36.51 -13.51 16.93
N ASN A 565 37.19 -12.37 17.10
CA ASN A 565 38.49 -12.30 17.78
C ASN A 565 38.68 -10.97 18.54
N ASP A 566 39.75 -10.88 19.33
CA ASP A 566 40.06 -9.69 20.14
C ASP A 566 40.60 -8.52 19.31
N ARG A 567 41.05 -8.80 18.08
CA ARG A 567 41.43 -7.76 17.10
C ARG A 567 40.22 -6.97 16.60
N GLY A 568 38.99 -7.46 16.83
CA GLY A 568 37.75 -6.80 16.41
C GLY A 568 37.31 -7.15 15.00
N PHE A 569 37.68 -8.32 14.49
CA PHE A 569 37.19 -8.77 13.19
C PHE A 569 35.76 -9.27 13.29
N HIS A 570 34.94 -8.85 12.33
CA HIS A 570 33.51 -9.10 12.31
C HIS A 570 33.16 -10.55 12.00
N ASN A 571 32.09 -11.03 12.61
CA ASN A 571 31.39 -12.22 12.17
C ASN A 571 30.72 -11.96 10.80
N HIS A 572 31.20 -12.64 9.77
CA HIS A 572 30.72 -12.48 8.39
C HIS A 572 29.58 -13.42 7.99
N ALA A 573 29.12 -14.30 8.87
CA ALA A 573 28.10 -15.31 8.53
C ALA A 573 26.87 -14.67 7.89
N SER A 574 26.27 -13.66 8.53
CA SER A 574 25.09 -12.98 8.01
C SER A 574 25.30 -12.41 6.61
N HIS A 575 26.49 -11.87 6.31
CA HIS A 575 26.78 -11.32 4.99
C HIS A 575 26.95 -12.40 3.93
N HIS A 576 27.63 -13.51 4.26
CA HIS A 576 27.81 -14.63 3.35
C HIS A 576 26.46 -15.25 2.97
N LEU A 577 25.64 -15.57 3.99
CA LEU A 577 24.37 -16.24 3.82
C LEU A 577 23.38 -15.39 3.02
N VAL A 578 23.28 -14.10 3.30
CA VAL A 578 22.43 -13.18 2.54
C VAL A 578 22.90 -13.06 1.09
N ALA A 579 24.22 -13.01 0.85
CA ALA A 579 24.76 -12.91 -0.50
C ALA A 579 24.42 -14.14 -1.36
N ILE A 580 24.71 -15.36 -0.86
CA ILE A 580 24.41 -16.59 -1.63
C ILE A 580 22.91 -16.84 -1.74
N TYR A 581 22.11 -16.48 -0.72
CA TYR A 581 20.66 -16.54 -0.81
C TYR A 581 20.12 -15.65 -1.93
N ALA A 582 20.61 -14.41 -2.04
CA ALA A 582 20.21 -13.51 -3.12
C ALA A 582 20.66 -14.01 -4.50
N LEU A 583 21.75 -14.77 -4.57
CA LEU A 583 22.21 -15.45 -5.79
C LEU A 583 21.47 -16.76 -6.09
N GLY A 584 20.46 -17.13 -5.29
CA GLY A 584 19.61 -18.31 -5.53
C GLY A 584 20.10 -19.61 -4.89
N ALA A 585 20.94 -19.54 -3.84
CA ALA A 585 21.38 -20.72 -3.11
C ALA A 585 20.20 -21.52 -2.50
N GLY A 586 20.26 -22.84 -2.64
CA GLY A 586 19.35 -23.77 -1.98
C GLY A 586 19.66 -23.93 -0.49
N GLY A 587 18.67 -24.38 0.29
CA GLY A 587 18.80 -24.58 1.74
C GLY A 587 20.05 -25.37 2.21
N PRO A 588 20.41 -26.51 1.60
CA PRO A 588 21.61 -27.26 2.00
C PRO A 588 22.92 -26.49 1.82
N LEU A 589 23.01 -25.64 0.80
CA LEU A 589 24.19 -24.82 0.54
C LEU A 589 24.30 -23.66 1.54
N ILE A 590 23.16 -23.06 1.90
CA ILE A 590 23.09 -22.03 2.96
C ILE A 590 23.57 -22.62 4.29
N GLU A 591 23.08 -23.82 4.64
CA GLU A 591 23.50 -24.49 5.87
C GLU A 591 24.99 -24.84 5.84
N ALA A 592 25.48 -25.40 4.72
CA ALA A 592 26.90 -25.71 4.57
C ALA A 592 27.79 -24.47 4.72
N ALA A 593 27.39 -23.34 4.12
CA ALA A 593 28.10 -22.07 4.27
C ALA A 593 28.04 -21.56 5.72
N TYR A 594 26.93 -21.74 6.44
CA TYR A 594 26.87 -21.36 7.84
C TYR A 594 27.85 -22.18 8.70
N GLN A 595 27.96 -23.48 8.44
CA GLN A 595 28.88 -24.36 9.17
C GLN A 595 30.36 -23.99 8.98
N THR A 596 30.75 -23.41 7.83
CA THR A 596 32.14 -22.91 7.65
C THR A 596 32.45 -21.71 8.54
N HIS A 597 31.44 -20.99 9.02
CA HIS A 597 31.62 -19.89 9.95
C HIS A 597 31.62 -20.34 11.41
N VAL A 598 30.80 -21.35 11.76
CA VAL A 598 30.64 -21.85 13.14
C VAL A 598 31.97 -22.24 13.79
N VAL A 599 32.94 -22.72 13.00
CA VAL A 599 34.23 -23.23 13.50
C VAL A 599 35.16 -22.16 14.10
N TYR A 600 34.95 -20.88 13.81
CA TYR A 600 35.82 -19.79 14.29
C TYR A 600 35.08 -18.71 15.09
N MET A 601 33.75 -18.72 15.12
CA MET A 601 32.95 -17.73 15.81
C MET A 601 33.13 -17.82 17.33
N ARG A 602 33.12 -16.66 18.01
CA ARG A 602 33.16 -16.61 19.47
C ARG A 602 31.73 -16.58 20.04
N PRO A 603 31.45 -17.25 21.16
CA PRO A 603 30.14 -17.19 21.81
C PRO A 603 29.74 -15.75 22.17
N ALA A 604 28.44 -15.48 22.17
CA ALA A 604 27.89 -14.26 22.74
C ALA A 604 28.29 -14.13 24.22
N ILE A 605 28.66 -12.91 24.63
CA ILE A 605 29.09 -12.61 26.01
C ILE A 605 27.93 -12.02 26.81
N GLU A 606 27.98 -12.10 28.13
CA GLU A 606 27.01 -11.40 28.97
C GLU A 606 27.27 -9.88 28.91
N ALA A 607 26.19 -9.11 28.84
CA ALA A 607 26.24 -7.65 28.83
C ALA A 607 26.78 -7.13 30.18
N PRO A 608 27.79 -6.24 30.21
CA PRO A 608 28.31 -5.68 31.45
C PRO A 608 27.23 -4.99 32.29
N GLU A 609 26.40 -4.19 31.64
CA GLU A 609 25.20 -3.56 32.19
C GLU A 609 24.22 -3.17 31.06
N PRO A 610 22.91 -2.98 31.35
CA PRO A 610 21.93 -2.57 30.35
C PRO A 610 22.16 -1.14 29.82
N ILE A 611 21.83 -0.93 28.55
CA ILE A 611 21.81 0.41 27.94
C ILE A 611 20.36 0.92 27.86
N ASP A 612 20.15 2.16 28.31
CA ASP A 612 18.90 2.90 28.18
C ASP A 612 19.15 4.26 27.49
N GLU A 613 18.11 5.08 27.31
CA GLU A 613 18.23 6.37 26.62
C GLU A 613 19.19 7.37 27.29
N LYS A 614 19.44 7.22 28.61
CA LYS A 614 20.36 8.07 29.36
C LYS A 614 21.80 7.56 29.26
N SER A 615 21.99 6.24 29.37
CA SER A 615 23.32 5.62 29.30
C SER A 615 23.82 5.36 27.87
N PHE A 616 22.96 5.50 26.85
CA PHE A 616 23.31 5.25 25.44
C PHE A 616 24.61 5.92 25.00
N TRP A 617 24.84 7.18 25.39
CA TRP A 617 25.98 7.97 24.93
C TRP A 617 27.29 7.66 25.69
N VAL A 618 27.20 7.05 26.87
CA VAL A 618 28.34 6.87 27.82
C VAL A 618 29.28 5.72 27.41
N HIS A 619 28.76 4.72 26.69
CA HIS A 619 29.48 3.48 26.38
C HIS A 619 29.85 3.35 24.90
N LEU A 620 29.76 4.43 24.13
CA LEU A 620 30.10 4.40 22.70
C LEU A 620 31.57 4.01 22.51
N GLY A 621 31.84 3.16 21.52
CA GLY A 621 33.18 2.63 21.22
C GLY A 621 33.65 1.49 22.11
N LYS A 622 32.85 1.04 23.09
CA LYS A 622 33.21 -0.07 23.99
C LYS A 622 32.63 -1.39 23.48
N ARG A 623 33.49 -2.29 22.99
CA ARG A 623 33.08 -3.55 22.34
C ARG A 623 32.35 -4.52 23.27
N GLU A 624 32.68 -4.49 24.55
CA GLU A 624 32.05 -5.29 25.60
C GLU A 624 30.56 -4.94 25.79
N PHE A 625 30.11 -3.75 25.37
CA PHE A 625 28.71 -3.31 25.43
C PHE A 625 27.87 -3.70 24.20
N TYR A 626 28.42 -4.47 23.25
CA TYR A 626 27.72 -4.84 22.02
C TYR A 626 26.34 -5.45 22.27
N ASN A 627 26.24 -6.42 23.19
CA ASN A 627 24.97 -7.07 23.49
C ASN A 627 23.98 -6.14 24.20
N SER A 628 24.46 -5.17 24.98
CA SER A 628 23.61 -4.13 25.59
C SER A 628 23.02 -3.21 24.53
N TYR A 629 23.84 -2.74 23.57
CA TYR A 629 23.35 -1.94 22.44
C TYR A 629 22.42 -2.74 21.54
N LEU A 630 22.67 -4.04 21.34
CA LEU A 630 21.80 -4.92 20.56
C LEU A 630 20.41 -5.00 21.19
N GLU A 631 20.30 -5.23 22.50
CA GLU A 631 19.00 -5.27 23.17
C GLU A 631 18.30 -3.89 23.19
N PHE A 632 19.07 -2.81 23.35
CA PHE A 632 18.55 -1.45 23.22
C PHE A 632 17.92 -1.22 21.84
N PHE A 633 18.65 -1.49 20.75
CA PHE A 633 18.12 -1.28 19.40
C PHE A 633 17.01 -2.26 19.02
N ARG A 634 17.00 -3.49 19.54
CA ARG A 634 15.86 -4.40 19.44
C ARG A 634 14.60 -3.82 20.07
N THR A 635 14.76 -3.14 21.21
CA THR A 635 13.64 -2.47 21.90
C THR A 635 13.17 -1.24 21.10
N GLN A 636 14.08 -0.41 20.61
CA GLN A 636 13.75 0.75 19.78
C GLN A 636 13.02 0.33 18.49
N LEU A 637 13.54 -0.67 17.77
CA LEU A 637 12.95 -1.18 16.51
C LEU A 637 11.62 -1.95 16.69
N ARG A 638 11.26 -2.35 17.91
CA ARG A 638 9.93 -2.88 18.23
C ARG A 638 8.90 -1.76 18.45
N ASN A 639 9.35 -0.58 18.86
CA ASN A 639 8.51 0.51 19.32
C ASN A 639 8.42 1.67 18.32
N LYS A 640 9.42 1.81 17.44
CA LYS A 640 9.58 2.90 16.46
C LYS A 640 9.77 2.32 15.05
N ASP A 641 9.49 3.12 14.03
CA ASP A 641 9.82 2.77 12.64
C ASP A 641 11.34 2.72 12.45
N ILE A 642 11.83 1.86 11.54
CA ILE A 642 13.27 1.77 11.22
C ILE A 642 13.82 3.15 10.83
N THR A 643 13.04 3.92 10.09
CA THR A 643 13.37 5.28 9.67
C THR A 643 13.63 6.18 10.86
N ASP A 644 12.71 6.20 11.83
CA ASP A 644 12.83 7.05 13.01
C ASP A 644 14.09 6.69 13.82
N VAL A 645 14.41 5.40 13.92
CA VAL A 645 15.61 4.92 14.62
C VAL A 645 16.90 5.33 13.88
N LEU A 646 16.95 5.20 12.56
CA LEU A 646 18.12 5.63 11.78
C LEU A 646 18.30 7.16 11.84
N GLU A 647 17.23 7.91 11.67
CA GLU A 647 17.24 9.37 11.75
C GLU A 647 17.68 9.84 13.14
N GLU A 648 17.17 9.24 14.21
CA GLU A 648 17.49 9.63 15.59
C GLU A 648 18.92 9.26 16.00
N TYR A 649 19.34 8.01 15.77
CA TYR A 649 20.59 7.46 16.34
C TYR A 649 21.79 7.49 15.39
N VAL A 650 21.61 7.79 14.10
CA VAL A 650 22.72 7.85 13.13
C VAL A 650 22.85 9.22 12.48
N PHE A 651 21.76 9.81 11.98
CA PHE A 651 21.82 11.00 11.14
C PHE A 651 21.47 12.32 11.85
N SER A 652 20.93 12.26 13.06
CA SER A 652 20.58 13.47 13.81
C SER A 652 21.82 14.28 14.18
N SER A 653 21.61 15.59 14.36
CA SER A 653 22.66 16.48 14.89
C SER A 653 23.15 15.99 16.25
N ARG A 654 22.23 15.62 17.16
CA ARG A 654 22.56 15.05 18.47
C ARG A 654 23.46 13.81 18.38
N ALA A 655 23.19 12.92 17.42
CA ALA A 655 23.97 11.70 17.23
C ALA A 655 25.38 11.93 16.65
N ASN A 656 25.70 13.14 16.22
CA ASN A 656 27.00 13.44 15.60
C ASN A 656 27.77 14.52 16.34
N VAL A 657 27.15 15.68 16.60
CA VAL A 657 27.79 16.84 17.26
C VAL A 657 27.45 16.96 18.75
N GLY A 658 26.59 16.08 19.29
CA GLY A 658 26.18 16.09 20.70
C GLY A 658 25.09 17.12 21.04
N GLY A 659 24.81 17.31 22.33
CA GLY A 659 23.79 18.21 22.86
C GLY A 659 23.55 18.07 24.38
N SER A 660 22.45 18.65 24.88
CA SER A 660 22.10 18.54 26.30
C SER A 660 21.88 17.08 26.71
N GLY A 661 22.72 16.57 27.62
CA GLY A 661 22.65 15.19 28.12
C GLY A 661 23.42 14.15 27.29
N THR A 662 24.33 14.57 26.39
CA THR A 662 25.33 13.68 25.77
C THR A 662 26.70 13.92 26.41
N GLU A 663 27.44 12.86 26.73
CA GLU A 663 28.85 12.96 27.12
C GLU A 663 29.74 12.91 25.88
N GLY A 664 30.48 13.97 25.60
CA GLY A 664 31.40 14.06 24.45
C GLY A 664 30.69 14.20 23.09
N GLU A 665 31.47 14.01 22.03
CA GLU A 665 31.01 14.05 20.62
C GLU A 665 30.73 12.61 20.13
N PRO A 666 29.46 12.26 19.82
CA PRO A 666 29.11 10.86 19.56
C PRO A 666 29.58 10.31 18.20
N HIS A 667 29.67 11.15 17.15
CA HIS A 667 30.14 10.78 15.81
C HIS A 667 29.50 9.51 15.20
N MET A 668 28.20 9.28 15.39
CA MET A 668 27.56 8.03 14.96
C MET A 668 27.62 7.79 13.45
N LEU A 669 27.61 8.83 12.61
CA LEU A 669 27.76 8.69 11.16
C LEU A 669 29.17 8.21 10.78
N ALA A 670 30.22 8.65 11.47
CA ALA A 670 31.58 8.13 11.26
C ALA A 670 31.65 6.66 11.70
N ARG A 671 31.10 6.33 12.88
CA ARG A 671 31.05 4.96 13.39
C ARG A 671 30.22 4.01 12.50
N PHE A 672 29.21 4.53 11.82
CA PHE A 672 28.41 3.80 10.84
C PHE A 672 29.23 3.33 9.62
N TYR A 673 30.30 4.06 9.29
CA TYR A 673 31.27 3.72 8.24
C TYR A 673 32.52 2.99 8.71
N ALA A 674 32.70 2.87 10.04
CA ALA A 674 33.88 2.25 10.61
C ALA A 674 34.06 0.80 10.15
N ALA A 675 35.30 0.32 10.29
CA ALA A 675 35.70 -1.03 9.91
C ALA A 675 35.23 -1.42 8.49
N LEU A 676 35.54 -0.61 7.48
CA LEU A 676 35.18 -0.87 6.07
C LEU A 676 33.66 -0.93 5.84
N ALA A 677 32.91 -0.03 6.48
CA ALA A 677 31.46 0.09 6.37
C ALA A 677 30.68 -1.18 6.78
N HIS A 678 31.24 -2.04 7.65
CA HIS A 678 30.54 -3.24 8.11
C HIS A 678 29.19 -2.94 8.78
N PRO A 679 29.05 -1.93 9.68
CA PRO A 679 27.76 -1.57 10.26
C PRO A 679 26.74 -1.19 9.17
N MET A 680 27.12 -0.35 8.21
CA MET A 680 26.29 0.03 7.07
C MET A 680 25.87 -1.18 6.23
N ILE A 681 26.81 -2.08 5.87
CA ILE A 681 26.52 -3.29 5.08
C ILE A 681 25.50 -4.16 5.83
N HIS A 682 25.68 -4.31 7.13
CA HIS A 682 24.85 -5.15 7.97
C HIS A 682 23.41 -4.59 8.08
N ILE A 683 23.28 -3.27 8.27
CA ILE A 683 21.99 -2.57 8.20
C ILE A 683 21.38 -2.68 6.79
N GLY A 684 22.19 -2.50 5.75
CA GLY A 684 21.78 -2.61 4.34
C GLY A 684 21.16 -3.96 3.99
N CYS A 685 21.76 -5.07 4.46
CA CYS A 685 21.18 -6.41 4.35
C CYS A 685 19.82 -6.51 5.07
N GLY A 686 19.70 -5.87 6.24
CA GLY A 686 18.45 -5.79 6.99
C GLY A 686 17.36 -5.02 6.26
N LEU A 687 17.69 -3.85 5.70
CA LEU A 687 16.77 -3.02 4.92
C LEU A 687 16.33 -3.71 3.62
N GLU A 688 17.24 -4.40 2.94
CA GLU A 688 16.95 -5.13 1.71
C GLU A 688 15.94 -6.27 1.91
N LEU A 689 16.10 -7.05 2.99
CA LEU A 689 15.27 -8.24 3.26
C LEU A 689 14.13 -8.00 4.25
N GLY A 690 14.08 -6.83 4.90
CA GLY A 690 13.13 -6.52 5.97
C GLY A 690 13.45 -7.18 7.32
N PHE A 691 14.71 -7.56 7.56
CA PHE A 691 15.12 -8.25 8.78
C PHE A 691 15.59 -7.28 9.86
N LEU A 692 14.69 -6.95 10.79
CA LEU A 692 14.96 -6.06 11.94
C LEU A 692 16.13 -6.51 12.81
N GLY A 693 16.36 -7.83 12.93
CA GLY A 693 17.49 -8.37 13.69
C GLY A 693 18.83 -7.91 13.14
N LEU A 694 19.00 -7.92 11.80
CA LEU A 694 20.19 -7.41 11.15
C LEU A 694 20.30 -5.89 11.30
N VAL A 695 19.21 -5.13 11.20
CA VAL A 695 19.26 -3.68 11.46
C VAL A 695 19.76 -3.40 12.89
N ALA A 696 19.27 -4.14 13.89
CA ALA A 696 19.69 -4.00 15.27
C ALA A 696 21.18 -4.38 15.49
N GLU A 697 21.63 -5.49 14.91
CA GLU A 697 23.04 -5.93 14.95
C GLU A 697 23.97 -4.87 14.34
N GLY A 698 23.60 -4.29 13.20
CA GLY A 698 24.42 -3.28 12.55
C GLY A 698 24.44 -1.94 13.29
N LEU A 699 23.32 -1.53 13.91
CA LEU A 699 23.28 -0.35 14.79
C LEU A 699 24.13 -0.55 16.05
N ALA A 700 24.08 -1.75 16.64
CA ALA A 700 24.93 -2.11 17.77
C ALA A 700 26.42 -2.19 17.39
N GLN A 701 26.73 -2.66 16.17
CA GLN A 701 28.08 -2.57 15.63
C GLN A 701 28.52 -1.11 15.54
N ALA A 702 27.72 -0.21 14.93
CA ALA A 702 28.05 1.21 14.85
C ALA A 702 28.32 1.81 16.25
N ALA A 703 27.44 1.57 17.23
CA ALA A 703 27.62 2.10 18.59
C ALA A 703 28.91 1.62 19.29
N THR A 704 29.43 0.44 18.93
CA THR A 704 30.62 -0.14 19.56
C THR A 704 31.93 0.05 18.78
N HIS A 705 31.87 0.63 17.58
CA HIS A 705 33.07 1.02 16.84
C HIS A 705 33.61 2.36 17.33
N ASN A 706 34.92 2.57 17.20
CA ASN A 706 35.54 3.88 17.38
C ASN A 706 35.09 4.84 16.27
N ASP A 707 35.23 6.14 16.50
CA ASP A 707 34.89 7.24 15.58
C ASP A 707 35.95 7.44 14.48
N GLN A 708 36.48 6.33 13.93
CA GLN A 708 37.43 6.36 12.81
C GLN A 708 36.83 7.11 11.62
N GLY A 709 37.62 8.01 11.02
CA GLY A 709 37.18 8.78 9.86
C GLY A 709 36.32 10.01 10.20
N LYS A 710 36.25 10.44 11.46
CA LYS A 710 35.47 11.63 11.87
C LYS A 710 35.89 12.90 11.13
N GLU A 711 37.15 13.03 10.72
CA GLU A 711 37.64 14.19 9.97
C GLU A 711 37.03 14.27 8.55
N LEU A 712 36.46 13.18 8.05
CA LEU A 712 35.68 13.14 6.80
C LEU A 712 34.24 13.60 6.98
N VAL A 713 33.78 13.79 8.23
CA VAL A 713 32.41 14.17 8.59
C VAL A 713 32.44 15.45 9.45
N PRO A 714 32.72 16.62 8.85
CA PRO A 714 32.84 17.85 9.62
C PRO A 714 31.50 18.27 10.23
N ASP A 715 31.55 18.83 11.45
CA ASP A 715 30.36 19.28 12.20
C ASP A 715 29.47 20.25 11.42
N SER A 716 30.04 21.02 10.49
CA SER A 716 29.31 21.93 9.62
C SER A 716 28.20 21.25 8.82
N LEU A 717 28.30 19.94 8.57
CA LEU A 717 27.23 19.15 7.92
C LEU A 717 25.95 19.10 8.76
N PHE A 718 26.03 19.35 10.06
CA PHE A 718 24.90 19.24 11.00
C PHE A 718 24.39 20.60 11.53
N GLN A 719 25.08 21.71 11.26
CA GLN A 719 24.86 23.03 11.88
C GLN A 719 23.73 23.90 11.27
N HIS A 720 22.83 23.37 10.43
CA HIS A 720 21.72 24.17 9.89
C HIS A 720 20.57 24.42 10.90
N PRO A 721 20.03 25.65 11.04
CA PRO A 721 19.37 26.13 12.26
C PRO A 721 17.87 25.83 12.38
N LYS A 722 17.33 24.86 11.64
CA LYS A 722 15.95 24.40 11.81
C LYS A 722 15.96 22.92 12.09
N ASP A 723 16.12 22.59 13.37
CA ASP A 723 15.86 21.27 13.91
C ASP A 723 14.37 20.93 13.71
N PRO A 724 14.00 20.02 12.79
CA PRO A 724 12.62 19.62 12.61
C PRO A 724 12.40 18.37 13.46
N SER A 725 12.62 18.47 14.77
CA SER A 725 12.17 17.45 15.72
C SER A 725 10.64 17.30 15.76
N THR A 726 9.90 17.95 14.84
CA THR A 726 8.43 17.95 14.74
C THR A 726 7.86 18.06 13.30
N GLY A 727 8.67 17.96 12.24
CA GLY A 727 8.20 18.15 10.86
C GLY A 727 7.96 16.84 10.10
N SER A 728 6.76 16.63 9.57
CA SER A 728 6.40 15.47 8.73
C SER A 728 7.45 15.22 7.64
N VAL A 729 8.21 14.14 7.77
CA VAL A 729 9.23 13.70 6.80
C VAL A 729 8.57 13.54 5.43
N SER A 730 8.96 14.39 4.47
CA SER A 730 8.59 14.24 3.06
C SER A 730 9.30 13.00 2.52
N ARG A 731 8.55 11.90 2.45
CA ARG A 731 9.07 10.60 2.02
C ARG A 731 9.46 10.66 0.54
N LEU A 732 10.70 10.29 0.21
CA LEU A 732 11.14 10.04 -1.17
C LEU A 732 10.33 8.93 -1.85
N SER A 733 9.72 8.03 -1.07
CA SER A 733 8.84 6.97 -1.57
C SER A 733 7.56 7.49 -2.24
N ALA A 734 7.15 8.73 -2.03
CA ALA A 734 5.94 9.28 -2.66
C ALA A 734 6.10 9.67 -4.15
N LEU A 735 7.27 9.44 -4.77
CA LEU A 735 7.58 9.95 -6.12
C LEU A 735 8.20 8.96 -7.12
N ILE A 736 8.18 7.64 -6.87
CA ILE A 736 8.72 6.67 -7.85
C ILE A 736 7.66 5.69 -8.36
N PRO A 737 6.86 6.07 -9.39
CA PRO A 737 6.24 5.09 -10.27
C PRO A 737 7.22 4.65 -11.37
N SER A 738 7.45 3.33 -11.42
CA SER A 738 7.58 2.50 -12.62
C SER A 738 7.75 3.20 -13.99
N LEU A 739 8.87 2.92 -14.67
CA LEU A 739 8.94 2.97 -16.14
C LEU A 739 9.23 1.57 -16.68
N SER A 740 8.17 0.94 -17.18
CA SER A 740 8.22 -0.26 -18.01
C SER A 740 8.64 0.09 -19.45
N LEU A 741 9.46 -0.78 -20.03
CA LEU A 741 9.93 -0.84 -21.42
C LEU A 741 10.68 0.39 -21.97
N ARG A 742 12.01 0.22 -22.01
CA ARG A 742 13.01 0.98 -22.80
C ARG A 742 12.42 1.67 -24.04
N LYS A 743 12.35 2.99 -23.99
CA LYS A 743 12.37 3.85 -25.17
C LYS A 743 13.68 4.65 -25.13
N ARG A 744 14.52 4.50 -26.16
CA ARG A 744 15.72 5.33 -26.37
C ARG A 744 15.35 6.82 -26.25
N PRO A 745 16.07 7.65 -25.48
CA PRO A 745 16.00 9.09 -25.66
C PRO A 745 16.65 9.40 -27.02
N ALA A 746 15.87 9.99 -27.92
CA ALA A 746 16.39 10.57 -29.14
C ALA A 746 17.30 11.76 -28.79
N ALA A 747 18.38 11.89 -29.54
CA ALA A 747 19.22 13.08 -29.52
C ALA A 747 18.40 14.34 -29.88
N SER A 748 18.39 15.32 -28.98
CA SER A 748 18.01 16.71 -29.28
C SER A 748 18.82 17.58 -28.32
N GLY A 749 19.68 18.49 -28.75
CA GLY A 749 19.42 19.53 -29.74
C GLY A 749 19.38 20.85 -28.96
N ARG A 750 20.48 21.61 -29.06
CA ARG A 750 20.74 22.87 -28.34
C ARG A 750 19.55 23.84 -28.42
N THR A 751 19.12 24.37 -27.28
CA THR A 751 18.60 25.75 -27.14
C THR A 751 19.00 26.29 -25.78
N ALA A 752 19.56 27.51 -25.79
CA ALA A 752 20.18 28.17 -24.65
C ALA A 752 19.20 29.10 -23.90
N SER A 753 19.69 29.50 -22.72
CA SER A 753 19.40 30.73 -21.96
C SER A 753 18.20 30.75 -21.00
N HIS A 754 18.45 30.33 -19.76
CA HIS A 754 18.14 31.11 -18.57
C HIS A 754 19.23 30.84 -17.51
N GLY A 755 19.67 31.86 -16.78
CA GLY A 755 20.91 31.85 -15.98
C GLY A 755 21.06 30.61 -15.09
N GLU A 756 21.95 29.70 -15.49
CA GLU A 756 22.24 28.46 -14.79
C GLU A 756 23.21 28.74 -13.63
N LYS A 757 22.82 28.38 -12.41
CA LYS A 757 23.80 28.00 -11.39
C LYS A 757 24.67 26.89 -12.00
N ALA A 758 25.98 27.03 -11.95
CA ALA A 758 26.92 26.03 -12.46
C ALA A 758 26.53 24.64 -11.92
N SER A 759 26.33 23.65 -12.81
CA SER A 759 25.98 22.29 -12.41
C SER A 759 27.11 21.67 -11.59
N ALA A 760 26.78 20.98 -10.49
CA ALA A 760 27.78 20.29 -9.68
C ALA A 760 28.62 19.31 -10.54
N PRO A 761 29.94 19.20 -10.31
CA PRO A 761 30.81 18.30 -11.06
C PRO A 761 30.42 16.84 -10.84
N HIS A 762 30.73 15.98 -11.80
CA HIS A 762 30.56 14.53 -11.68
C HIS A 762 31.63 13.92 -10.77
N ALA A 763 31.35 12.81 -10.09
CA ALA A 763 32.32 12.12 -9.22
C ALA A 763 33.66 11.76 -9.92
N PHE A 764 33.66 11.46 -11.23
CA PHE A 764 34.87 11.21 -12.02
C PHE A 764 35.75 12.44 -12.12
N THR A 765 35.16 13.62 -12.20
CA THR A 765 35.91 14.88 -12.15
C THR A 765 36.63 15.03 -10.81
N ILE A 766 35.95 14.74 -9.70
CA ILE A 766 36.61 14.77 -8.39
C ILE A 766 37.70 13.70 -8.28
N LEU A 767 37.46 12.48 -8.79
CA LEU A 767 38.47 11.41 -8.79
C LEU A 767 39.72 11.80 -9.60
N ALA A 768 39.54 12.45 -10.76
CA ALA A 768 40.64 12.96 -11.58
C ALA A 768 41.46 14.04 -10.86
N ARG A 769 40.79 14.95 -10.14
CA ARG A 769 41.46 15.95 -9.31
C ARG A 769 42.23 15.31 -8.16
N VAL A 770 41.66 14.30 -7.49
CA VAL A 770 42.37 13.52 -6.47
C VAL A 770 43.63 12.87 -7.04
N LEU A 771 43.59 12.35 -8.26
CA LEU A 771 44.75 11.81 -8.98
C LEU A 771 45.81 12.88 -9.30
N ALA A 772 45.40 14.11 -9.64
CA ALA A 772 46.30 15.20 -10.01
C ALA A 772 46.95 15.91 -8.80
N THR A 773 46.29 15.91 -7.63
CA THR A 773 46.75 16.63 -6.44
C THR A 773 48.00 15.99 -5.83
N SER A 774 49.13 16.72 -5.77
CA SER A 774 50.41 16.17 -5.27
C SER A 774 50.40 15.78 -3.79
N SER A 775 49.67 16.52 -2.94
CA SER A 775 49.55 16.24 -1.49
C SER A 775 48.85 14.92 -1.17
N PHE A 776 48.10 14.34 -2.11
CA PHE A 776 47.49 13.01 -1.98
C PHE A 776 48.38 11.88 -2.50
N SER A 777 49.63 12.17 -2.89
CA SER A 777 50.57 11.12 -3.31
C SER A 777 51.03 10.29 -2.11
N ALA A 778 51.35 9.01 -2.36
CA ALA A 778 51.85 8.10 -1.32
C ALA A 778 53.07 8.67 -0.58
N THR A 779 53.94 9.41 -1.28
CA THR A 779 55.15 10.03 -0.71
C THR A 779 54.80 11.14 0.28
N GLU A 780 53.90 12.06 -0.08
CA GLU A 780 53.48 13.18 0.79
C GLU A 780 52.65 12.70 1.99
N ILE A 781 51.82 11.68 1.79
CA ILE A 781 51.08 11.05 2.88
C ILE A 781 52.04 10.30 3.83
N GLY A 782 53.12 9.72 3.31
CA GLY A 782 54.08 8.93 4.08
C GLY A 782 53.76 7.44 4.11
N LEU A 783 53.32 6.88 2.98
CA LEU A 783 53.01 5.46 2.80
C LEU A 783 54.21 4.72 2.15
N PRO A 784 54.43 3.43 2.47
CA PRO A 784 53.67 2.59 3.41
C PRO A 784 54.02 2.87 4.89
N LEU A 785 53.09 2.57 5.79
CA LEU A 785 53.28 2.77 7.23
C LEU A 785 53.96 1.58 7.92
N PRO A 786 54.59 1.79 9.09
CA PRO A 786 55.03 0.72 9.99
C PRO A 786 53.86 -0.19 10.41
N GLU A 787 54.20 -1.45 10.71
CA GLU A 787 53.23 -2.48 11.10
C GLU A 787 52.41 -2.06 12.33
N GLY A 788 51.09 -2.15 12.24
CA GLY A 788 50.15 -1.77 13.32
C GLY A 788 49.53 -0.37 13.21
N SER A 789 49.98 0.46 12.27
CA SER A 789 49.36 1.77 11.99
C SER A 789 48.26 1.66 10.92
N SER A 790 47.21 2.49 11.00
CA SER A 790 46.11 2.52 10.05
C SER A 790 46.35 3.58 8.95
N PRO A 791 46.57 3.18 7.68
CA PRO A 791 46.71 4.14 6.58
C PRO A 791 45.48 5.02 6.38
N PHE A 792 44.30 4.50 6.70
CA PHE A 792 43.05 5.25 6.60
C PHE A 792 42.97 6.37 7.63
N ASP A 793 43.35 6.09 8.89
CA ASP A 793 43.31 7.10 9.95
C ASP A 793 44.30 8.24 9.64
N LEU A 794 45.50 7.89 9.15
CA LEU A 794 46.49 8.90 8.72
C LEU A 794 45.98 9.78 7.56
N VAL A 795 45.30 9.19 6.58
CA VAL A 795 44.73 9.95 5.46
C VAL A 795 43.55 10.80 5.94
N SER A 796 42.71 10.28 6.83
CA SER A 796 41.62 11.04 7.46
C SER A 796 42.17 12.29 8.16
N GLU A 797 43.21 12.13 8.99
CA GLU A 797 43.84 13.23 9.72
C GLU A 797 44.53 14.24 8.80
N LYS A 798 45.33 13.79 7.82
CA LYS A 798 46.11 14.69 6.95
C LYS A 798 45.30 15.34 5.84
N SER A 799 44.30 14.63 5.30
CA SER A 799 43.61 14.98 4.05
C SER A 799 42.10 15.12 4.21
N GLY A 800 41.54 14.84 5.39
CA GLY A 800 40.09 14.80 5.60
C GLY A 800 39.37 16.10 5.24
N SER A 801 39.91 17.25 5.66
CA SER A 801 39.36 18.56 5.33
C SER A 801 39.36 18.84 3.82
N ALA A 802 40.50 18.62 3.16
CA ALA A 802 40.62 18.80 1.71
C ALA A 802 39.71 17.85 0.91
N LEU A 803 39.52 16.61 1.39
CA LEU A 803 38.58 15.67 0.79
C LEU A 803 37.12 16.10 1.02
N ALA A 804 36.78 16.59 2.21
CA ALA A 804 35.44 17.09 2.52
C ALA A 804 35.08 18.30 1.64
N GLU A 805 36.02 19.19 1.34
CA GLU A 805 35.84 20.32 0.42
C GLU A 805 35.55 19.84 -1.02
N LEU A 806 36.37 18.92 -1.54
CA LEU A 806 36.16 18.34 -2.88
C LEU A 806 34.81 17.63 -3.01
N VAL A 807 34.40 16.90 -1.96
CA VAL A 807 33.10 16.22 -1.92
C VAL A 807 31.96 17.22 -1.78
N ALA A 808 32.14 18.33 -1.07
CA ALA A 808 31.16 19.40 -0.98
C ALA A 808 30.88 20.04 -2.35
N GLU A 809 31.91 20.23 -3.19
CA GLU A 809 31.73 20.67 -4.58
C GLU A 809 30.85 19.70 -5.37
N TRP A 810 31.16 18.40 -5.31
CA TRP A 810 30.37 17.36 -5.97
C TRP A 810 28.93 17.28 -5.45
N ALA A 811 28.72 17.51 -4.16
CA ALA A 811 27.43 17.41 -3.52
C ALA A 811 26.62 18.72 -3.52
N ALA A 812 27.06 19.77 -4.24
CA ALA A 812 26.41 21.08 -4.24
C ALA A 812 24.94 21.05 -4.73
N ASP A 813 24.57 20.06 -5.54
CA ASP A 813 23.20 19.80 -5.99
C ASP A 813 22.37 18.91 -5.04
N LEU A 814 22.99 18.45 -3.94
CA LEU A 814 22.33 17.80 -2.80
C LEU A 814 22.02 18.78 -1.66
N ASP A 815 22.38 20.07 -1.80
CA ASP A 815 22.09 21.11 -0.80
C ASP A 815 20.71 21.76 -1.03
N GLY A 816 19.82 21.67 -0.03
CA GLY A 816 18.52 22.38 -0.01
C GLY A 816 17.32 21.50 0.40
N GLU A 817 16.18 22.14 0.65
CA GLU A 817 14.95 21.46 1.12
C GLU A 817 14.23 20.62 0.04
N ASN A 818 14.64 20.73 -1.24
CA ASN A 818 13.95 20.11 -2.39
C ASN A 818 14.90 19.27 -3.29
N VAL A 819 15.68 18.36 -2.71
CA VAL A 819 16.50 17.42 -3.49
C VAL A 819 15.60 16.40 -4.20
N SER A 820 15.73 16.29 -5.52
CA SER A 820 14.93 15.34 -6.31
C SER A 820 15.41 13.90 -6.14
N PRO A 821 14.52 12.89 -6.16
CA PRO A 821 14.91 11.48 -6.18
C PRO A 821 15.88 11.14 -7.32
N ALA A 822 15.69 11.75 -8.50
CA ALA A 822 16.56 11.56 -9.66
C ALA A 822 18.00 12.06 -9.41
N THR A 823 18.17 13.13 -8.65
CA THR A 823 19.49 13.62 -8.24
C THR A 823 20.19 12.60 -7.34
N ILE A 824 19.47 12.07 -6.33
CA ILE A 824 20.01 11.04 -5.42
C ILE A 824 20.41 9.78 -6.21
N GLN A 825 19.55 9.30 -7.12
CA GLN A 825 19.85 8.14 -7.97
C GLN A 825 21.07 8.36 -8.85
N LYS A 826 21.18 9.53 -9.47
CA LYS A 826 22.36 9.91 -10.26
C LYS A 826 23.63 9.84 -9.40
N LYS A 827 23.61 10.38 -8.18
CA LYS A 827 24.76 10.35 -7.27
C LYS A 827 25.11 8.92 -6.83
N ILE A 828 24.12 8.07 -6.57
CA ILE A 828 24.35 6.64 -6.27
C ILE A 828 25.04 5.94 -7.46
N GLU A 829 24.58 6.19 -8.69
CA GLU A 829 25.21 5.65 -9.90
C GLU A 829 26.68 6.11 -9.99
N GLU A 830 26.94 7.41 -9.86
CA GLU A 830 28.29 7.97 -9.92
C GLU A 830 29.25 7.28 -8.93
N LEU A 831 28.84 7.09 -7.68
CA LEU A 831 29.65 6.40 -6.66
C LEU A 831 29.86 4.91 -6.95
N THR A 832 28.83 4.26 -7.51
CA THR A 832 28.92 2.85 -7.91
C THR A 832 29.99 2.65 -8.98
N TRP A 833 30.03 3.53 -9.98
CA TRP A 833 31.04 3.50 -11.04
C TRP A 833 32.43 3.82 -10.52
N VAL A 834 32.57 4.86 -9.68
CA VAL A 834 33.86 5.22 -9.05
C VAL A 834 34.45 4.03 -8.31
N ASN A 835 33.66 3.36 -7.47
CA ASN A 835 34.15 2.24 -6.67
C ASN A 835 34.49 1.02 -7.52
N ALA A 836 33.75 0.76 -8.61
CA ALA A 836 34.07 -0.30 -9.56
C ALA A 836 35.38 -0.04 -10.32
N ILE A 837 35.67 1.21 -10.68
CA ILE A 837 36.92 1.62 -11.34
C ILE A 837 38.10 1.54 -10.38
N ILE A 838 37.95 2.06 -9.16
CA ILE A 838 38.98 2.00 -8.11
C ILE A 838 39.38 0.55 -7.84
N TYR A 839 38.42 -0.36 -7.73
CA TYR A 839 38.72 -1.78 -7.55
C TYR A 839 39.29 -2.41 -8.83
N GLY A 840 38.57 -2.30 -9.94
CA GLY A 840 38.82 -3.01 -11.18
C GLY A 840 40.01 -2.50 -12.01
N VAL A 841 40.00 -1.22 -12.35
CA VAL A 841 41.03 -0.63 -13.24
C VAL A 841 42.34 -0.45 -12.47
N ALA A 842 42.27 0.07 -11.25
CA ALA A 842 43.45 0.23 -10.42
C ALA A 842 44.07 -1.12 -10.01
N GLY A 843 43.23 -2.11 -9.65
CA GLY A 843 43.69 -3.48 -9.41
C GLY A 843 44.38 -4.11 -10.61
N TRP A 844 43.90 -3.85 -11.83
CA TRP A 844 44.56 -4.31 -13.04
C TRP A 844 45.88 -3.59 -13.31
N ALA A 845 45.96 -2.28 -13.07
CA ALA A 845 47.18 -1.50 -13.20
C ALA A 845 48.27 -1.95 -12.20
N GLY A 846 47.88 -2.31 -10.97
CA GLY A 846 48.79 -2.80 -9.94
C GLY A 846 49.22 -4.26 -10.07
N ARG A 847 48.90 -4.93 -11.18
CA ARG A 847 49.18 -6.37 -11.36
C ARG A 847 50.65 -6.74 -11.17
N ASP A 848 51.58 -5.88 -11.59
CA ASP A 848 53.02 -6.14 -11.50
C ASP A 848 53.54 -6.19 -10.07
N ARG A 849 52.79 -5.65 -9.11
CA ARG A 849 53.09 -5.71 -7.67
C ARG A 849 52.45 -6.90 -6.96
N SER A 850 51.53 -7.61 -7.63
CA SER A 850 50.94 -8.81 -7.03
C SER A 850 51.93 -9.99 -7.07
N PRO A 851 51.90 -10.91 -6.08
CA PRO A 851 52.86 -12.01 -5.98
C PRO A 851 53.00 -12.87 -7.25
N ASN A 852 51.93 -12.95 -8.05
CA ASN A 852 51.87 -13.78 -9.25
C ASN A 852 51.82 -12.95 -10.55
N LYS A 853 52.05 -11.63 -10.47
CA LYS A 853 51.90 -10.67 -11.59
C LYS A 853 50.52 -10.68 -12.26
N GLN A 854 49.50 -11.12 -11.53
CA GLN A 854 48.09 -11.17 -11.93
C GLN A 854 47.33 -9.95 -11.38
N TYR A 855 46.04 -9.83 -11.69
CA TYR A 855 45.15 -8.79 -11.16
C TYR A 855 45.32 -8.59 -9.64
N ASN A 856 45.55 -7.35 -9.21
CA ASN A 856 45.69 -7.01 -7.80
C ASN A 856 44.30 -6.85 -7.15
N ALA A 857 43.72 -7.95 -6.67
CA ALA A 857 42.44 -7.96 -5.97
C ALA A 857 42.60 -7.37 -4.54
N ASP A 858 42.62 -6.04 -4.44
CA ASP A 858 42.77 -5.33 -3.16
C ASP A 858 41.56 -5.56 -2.24
N PHE A 859 41.85 -5.97 -1.00
CA PHE A 859 40.85 -6.32 0.01
C PHE A 859 39.99 -5.12 0.42
N PHE A 860 40.55 -3.92 0.44
CA PHE A 860 39.89 -2.71 0.93
C PHE A 860 38.99 -2.10 -0.14
N PHE A 861 39.46 -2.03 -1.39
CA PHE A 861 38.67 -1.52 -2.52
C PHE A 861 37.44 -2.37 -2.82
N MET A 862 37.52 -3.69 -2.67
CA MET A 862 36.33 -4.55 -2.82
C MET A 862 35.22 -4.20 -1.80
N HIS A 863 35.56 -3.72 -0.59
CA HIS A 863 34.54 -3.32 0.38
C HIS A 863 33.75 -2.09 -0.10
N LEU A 864 34.39 -1.19 -0.85
CA LEU A 864 33.72 -0.07 -1.51
C LEU A 864 32.70 -0.57 -2.55
N VAL A 865 33.05 -1.58 -3.35
CA VAL A 865 32.09 -2.18 -4.30
C VAL A 865 30.95 -2.86 -3.55
N THR A 866 31.25 -3.69 -2.55
CA THR A 866 30.21 -4.48 -1.84
C THR A 866 29.26 -3.62 -1.01
N SER A 867 29.71 -2.50 -0.44
CA SER A 867 28.87 -1.59 0.33
C SER A 867 27.99 -0.70 -0.55
N SER A 868 28.45 -0.34 -1.75
CA SER A 868 27.69 0.50 -2.68
C SER A 868 26.35 -0.12 -3.09
N LEU A 869 26.28 -1.46 -3.08
CA LEU A 869 25.09 -2.27 -3.33
C LEU A 869 23.87 -1.83 -2.51
N PHE A 870 24.09 -1.33 -1.29
CA PHE A 870 23.02 -1.01 -0.34
C PHE A 870 22.58 0.45 -0.36
N LEU A 871 23.27 1.34 -1.08
CA LEU A 871 22.88 2.75 -1.19
C LEU A 871 21.42 2.94 -1.66
N PRO A 872 20.91 2.18 -2.67
CA PRO A 872 19.50 2.25 -3.05
C PRO A 872 18.56 1.79 -1.93
N SER A 873 18.95 0.79 -1.14
CA SER A 873 18.16 0.32 0.00
C SER A 873 18.00 1.41 1.05
N PHE A 874 19.06 2.18 1.35
CA PHE A 874 18.96 3.32 2.28
C PHE A 874 18.08 4.45 1.75
N ALA A 875 18.12 4.74 0.45
CA ALA A 875 17.29 5.77 -0.17
C ALA A 875 15.78 5.52 -0.03
N ALA A 876 15.36 4.27 0.21
CA ALA A 876 13.97 3.91 0.47
C ALA A 876 13.49 4.25 1.89
N TYR A 877 14.42 4.42 2.85
CA TYR A 877 14.12 4.64 4.26
C TYR A 877 14.51 6.05 4.73
N LEU A 878 15.61 6.63 4.24
CA LEU A 878 16.12 7.90 4.75
C LEU A 878 15.42 9.12 4.13
N SER A 879 15.36 10.21 4.90
CA SER A 879 15.01 11.53 4.37
C SER A 879 16.03 12.02 3.34
N PRO A 880 15.66 12.95 2.42
CA PRO A 880 16.61 13.52 1.46
C PRO A 880 17.87 14.11 2.11
N ARG A 881 17.72 14.75 3.27
CA ARG A 881 18.85 15.31 4.04
C ARG A 881 19.79 14.21 4.51
N SER A 882 19.24 13.18 5.16
CA SER A 882 20.04 12.07 5.71
C SER A 882 20.67 11.23 4.61
N MET A 883 20.00 11.09 3.46
CA MET A 883 20.60 10.49 2.27
C MET A 883 21.74 11.34 1.70
N ALA A 884 21.63 12.68 1.70
CA ALA A 884 22.72 13.56 1.28
C ALA A 884 23.94 13.45 2.21
N LEU A 885 23.71 13.39 3.53
CA LEU A 885 24.77 13.13 4.52
C LEU A 885 25.45 11.78 4.27
N LEU A 886 24.66 10.73 4.06
CA LEU A 886 25.14 9.38 3.75
C LEU A 886 26.03 9.41 2.49
N LEU A 887 25.54 9.98 1.38
CA LEU A 887 26.28 10.00 0.11
C LEU A 887 27.57 10.81 0.18
N ARG A 888 27.56 11.97 0.86
CA ARG A 888 28.77 12.79 1.07
C ARG A 888 29.83 11.99 1.82
N THR A 889 29.47 11.44 2.98
CA THR A 889 30.41 10.66 3.79
C THR A 889 30.89 9.42 3.05
N TYR A 890 30.00 8.73 2.33
CA TYR A 890 30.36 7.57 1.53
C TYR A 890 31.41 7.89 0.46
N PHE A 891 31.26 9.02 -0.24
CA PHE A 891 32.21 9.42 -1.27
C PHE A 891 33.56 9.81 -0.67
N ALA A 892 33.56 10.61 0.39
CA ALA A 892 34.78 11.01 1.11
C ALA A 892 35.56 9.77 1.60
N MET A 893 34.85 8.80 2.18
CA MET A 893 35.42 7.52 2.63
C MET A 893 36.01 6.71 1.48
N SER A 894 35.34 6.66 0.32
CA SER A 894 35.82 5.94 -0.85
C SER A 894 37.13 6.55 -1.39
N LEU A 895 37.23 7.89 -1.43
CA LEU A 895 38.45 8.61 -1.84
C LEU A 895 39.58 8.46 -0.79
N ALA A 896 39.24 8.52 0.49
CA ALA A 896 40.22 8.33 1.57
C ALA A 896 40.84 6.93 1.51
N TRP A 897 40.05 5.87 1.29
CA TRP A 897 40.61 4.54 1.06
C TRP A 897 41.44 4.47 -0.21
N TYR A 898 41.00 5.09 -1.30
CA TYR A 898 41.78 5.14 -2.55
C TYR A 898 43.18 5.73 -2.34
N ILE A 899 43.29 6.82 -1.59
CA ILE A 899 44.57 7.45 -1.23
C ILE A 899 45.36 6.58 -0.24
N ALA A 900 44.70 6.05 0.79
CA ALA A 900 45.31 5.21 1.83
C ALA A 900 45.94 3.92 1.28
N ARG A 901 45.51 3.47 0.10
CA ARG A 901 46.06 2.31 -0.61
C ARG A 901 47.09 2.69 -1.67
N GLY A 902 47.54 3.94 -1.71
CA GLY A 902 48.62 4.42 -2.58
C GLY A 902 48.16 5.17 -3.83
N ARG A 903 46.85 5.40 -4.00
CA ARG A 903 46.27 6.12 -5.15
C ARG A 903 46.80 5.60 -6.50
N PRO A 904 46.64 4.30 -6.80
CA PRO A 904 47.14 3.69 -8.04
C PRO A 904 46.55 4.34 -9.30
N ALA A 905 47.32 4.37 -10.39
CA ALA A 905 46.87 4.91 -11.67
C ALA A 905 45.62 4.18 -12.21
N LEU A 906 44.83 4.89 -13.02
CA LEU A 906 43.59 4.40 -13.64
C LEU A 906 43.69 4.37 -15.18
N PRO A 907 44.51 3.48 -15.78
CA PRO A 907 44.66 3.35 -17.23
C PRO A 907 43.44 2.65 -17.86
N ILE A 908 42.33 3.39 -18.02
CA ILE A 908 41.04 2.83 -18.47
C ILE A 908 41.15 2.24 -19.89
N ARG A 909 41.88 2.90 -20.79
CA ARG A 909 42.04 2.45 -22.19
C ARG A 909 42.76 1.11 -22.27
N GLU A 910 43.90 1.02 -21.64
CA GLU A 910 44.73 -0.17 -21.59
C GLU A 910 44.01 -1.31 -20.88
N PHE A 911 43.23 -1.00 -19.83
CA PHE A 911 42.36 -1.99 -19.18
C PHE A 911 41.33 -2.59 -20.16
N TYR A 912 40.66 -1.76 -20.95
CA TYR A 912 39.66 -2.22 -21.92
C TYR A 912 40.27 -3.03 -23.07
N GLU A 913 41.47 -2.65 -23.51
CA GLU A 913 42.24 -3.35 -24.54
C GLU A 913 42.75 -4.72 -24.07
N ALA A 914 43.14 -4.83 -22.79
CA ALA A 914 43.76 -6.03 -22.24
C ALA A 914 42.79 -7.01 -21.57
N THR A 915 41.53 -6.63 -21.34
CA THR A 915 40.52 -7.47 -20.68
C THR A 915 39.44 -7.92 -21.66
N THR A 916 38.65 -8.93 -21.26
CA THR A 916 37.53 -9.44 -22.07
C THR A 916 36.19 -9.22 -21.37
N PRO A 917 35.13 -8.82 -22.10
CA PRO A 917 33.77 -8.77 -21.56
C PRO A 917 33.10 -10.16 -21.52
N LYS A 918 33.80 -11.21 -21.98
CA LYS A 918 33.35 -12.60 -22.02
C LYS A 918 34.31 -13.50 -21.24
N PRO A 919 34.46 -13.31 -19.92
CA PRO A 919 35.26 -14.21 -19.10
C PRO A 919 34.65 -15.61 -19.11
N ALA A 920 35.51 -16.63 -19.11
CA ALA A 920 35.11 -18.03 -19.08
C ALA A 920 36.02 -18.80 -18.11
N PRO A 921 35.48 -19.82 -17.42
CA PRO A 921 36.30 -20.68 -16.56
C PRO A 921 37.34 -21.42 -17.39
N PRO A 922 38.54 -21.71 -16.84
CA PRO A 922 39.55 -22.49 -17.55
C PRO A 922 39.07 -23.91 -17.86
N SER A 923 39.32 -24.37 -19.09
CA SER A 923 38.96 -25.71 -19.54
C SER A 923 39.89 -26.76 -18.89
N LEU A 924 39.47 -27.38 -17.80
CA LEU A 924 40.16 -28.53 -17.21
C LEU A 924 40.00 -29.77 -18.09
N GLY A 925 40.80 -29.93 -19.16
CA GLY A 925 41.09 -31.22 -19.82
C GLY A 925 39.93 -32.15 -20.21
N ARG A 926 38.66 -31.72 -20.13
CA ARG A 926 37.48 -32.48 -20.50
C ARG A 926 37.36 -32.38 -22.02
N GLU A 927 37.43 -33.52 -22.71
CA GLU A 927 37.07 -33.61 -24.12
C GLU A 927 35.73 -32.90 -24.33
N SER A 928 35.70 -31.90 -25.21
CA SER A 928 34.47 -31.17 -25.51
C SER A 928 33.47 -32.17 -26.08
N ILE A 929 32.43 -32.51 -25.31
CA ILE A 929 31.33 -33.32 -25.82
C ILE A 929 30.75 -32.56 -27.02
N PRO A 930 30.72 -33.16 -28.22
CA PRO A 930 30.16 -32.49 -29.39
C PRO A 930 28.72 -32.08 -29.08
N ALA A 931 28.36 -30.84 -29.41
CA ALA A 931 26.99 -30.38 -29.23
C ALA A 931 26.03 -31.30 -30.00
N ALA A 932 24.86 -31.55 -29.42
CA ALA A 932 23.84 -32.38 -30.07
C ALA A 932 23.42 -31.76 -31.41
N LYS A 933 23.00 -32.60 -32.36
CA LYS A 933 22.45 -32.15 -33.64
C LYS A 933 21.34 -31.12 -33.40
N ASP A 934 21.33 -30.05 -34.20
CA ASP A 934 20.39 -28.93 -34.12
C ASP A 934 20.54 -28.02 -32.87
N THR A 935 21.63 -28.17 -32.10
CA THR A 935 21.97 -27.21 -31.03
C THR A 935 22.44 -25.89 -31.64
N LEU A 936 21.91 -24.76 -31.16
CA LEU A 936 22.42 -23.44 -31.49
C LEU A 936 23.80 -23.24 -30.83
N THR A 937 24.87 -23.59 -31.54
CA THR A 937 26.25 -23.36 -31.09
C THR A 937 26.81 -22.10 -31.76
N PRO A 938 26.74 -20.92 -31.13
CA PRO A 938 27.63 -19.83 -31.52
C PRO A 938 29.09 -20.22 -31.24
N ASP A 939 30.05 -19.61 -31.93
CA ASP A 939 31.51 -19.77 -31.70
C ASP A 939 31.97 -19.28 -30.30
N ASP A 940 31.05 -19.08 -29.36
CA ASP A 940 31.27 -18.41 -28.08
C ASP A 940 31.13 -19.40 -26.93
N ALA A 941 32.17 -19.53 -26.09
CA ALA A 941 32.28 -20.56 -25.06
C ALA A 941 31.22 -20.46 -23.93
N ALA A 942 30.62 -19.29 -23.73
CA ALA A 942 29.50 -19.07 -22.82
C ALA A 942 28.57 -17.96 -23.33
N ALA A 943 27.34 -18.32 -23.74
CA ALA A 943 26.35 -17.36 -24.26
C ALA A 943 25.98 -16.24 -23.26
N ASN A 944 26.16 -16.48 -21.95
CA ASN A 944 26.11 -15.46 -20.91
C ASN A 944 27.22 -15.72 -19.87
N PRO A 945 28.26 -14.85 -19.80
CA PRO A 945 29.42 -15.06 -18.93
C PRO A 945 29.11 -14.93 -17.43
N TRP A 946 27.98 -14.34 -17.05
CA TRP A 946 27.56 -14.32 -15.65
C TRP A 946 27.17 -15.70 -15.11
N LEU A 947 26.66 -16.60 -15.95
CA LEU A 947 26.22 -17.92 -15.51
C LEU A 947 27.34 -18.76 -14.87
N PRO A 948 28.52 -18.95 -15.51
CA PRO A 948 29.61 -19.67 -14.88
C PRO A 948 30.16 -18.94 -13.64
N ILE A 949 30.21 -17.59 -13.65
CA ILE A 949 30.64 -16.79 -12.49
C ILE A 949 29.73 -17.03 -11.29
N ILE A 950 28.41 -16.93 -11.46
CA ILE A 950 27.44 -17.16 -10.38
C ILE A 950 27.53 -18.59 -9.88
N GLN A 951 27.66 -19.56 -10.79
CA GLN A 951 27.79 -20.96 -10.43
C GLN A 951 29.01 -21.25 -9.56
N THR A 952 30.19 -20.70 -9.90
CA THR A 952 31.38 -20.87 -9.05
C THR A 952 31.24 -20.09 -7.75
N THR A 953 30.65 -18.89 -7.79
CA THR A 953 30.44 -18.02 -6.63
C THR A 953 29.59 -18.69 -5.56
N LEU A 954 28.48 -19.32 -5.94
CA LEU A 954 27.55 -19.98 -5.01
C LEU A 954 28.24 -21.04 -4.13
N THR A 955 29.24 -21.74 -4.66
CA THR A 955 29.98 -22.79 -3.96
C THR A 955 31.34 -22.32 -3.44
N HIS A 956 31.67 -21.04 -3.59
CA HIS A 956 32.96 -20.50 -3.19
C HIS A 956 32.99 -20.33 -1.65
N PRO A 957 34.01 -20.86 -0.94
CA PRO A 957 34.04 -20.78 0.53
C PRO A 957 34.34 -19.37 1.06
N GLY A 958 35.03 -18.54 0.27
CA GLY A 958 35.35 -17.16 0.63
C GLY A 958 34.15 -16.21 0.49
N GLU A 959 33.61 -15.77 1.62
CA GLU A 959 32.42 -14.91 1.75
C GLU A 959 32.58 -13.55 1.05
N HIS A 960 33.79 -13.00 1.02
CA HIS A 960 34.09 -11.74 0.33
C HIS A 960 33.90 -11.86 -1.19
N VAL A 961 34.15 -13.03 -1.77
CA VAL A 961 33.93 -13.30 -3.19
C VAL A 961 32.43 -13.26 -3.48
N CYS A 962 31.62 -13.93 -2.65
CA CYS A 962 30.17 -13.94 -2.75
C CYS A 962 29.56 -12.54 -2.70
N LYS A 963 30.02 -11.70 -1.75
CA LYS A 963 29.61 -10.29 -1.66
C LYS A 963 29.97 -9.50 -2.92
N LEU A 964 31.22 -9.61 -3.37
CA LEU A 964 31.74 -8.85 -4.50
C LEU A 964 31.02 -9.21 -5.80
N GLN A 965 30.94 -10.50 -6.12
CA GLN A 965 30.33 -10.97 -7.36
C GLN A 965 28.85 -10.64 -7.42
N ARG A 966 28.15 -10.71 -6.28
CA ARG A 966 26.77 -10.24 -6.15
C ARG A 966 26.65 -8.74 -6.46
N ALA A 967 27.52 -7.91 -5.89
CA ALA A 967 27.48 -6.46 -6.11
C ALA A 967 27.77 -6.11 -7.59
N LEU A 968 28.80 -6.71 -8.19
CA LEU A 968 29.12 -6.50 -9.60
C LEU A 968 28.00 -6.97 -10.54
N MET A 969 27.38 -8.12 -10.25
CA MET A 969 26.23 -8.63 -11.02
C MET A 969 25.03 -7.68 -10.92
N HIS A 970 24.73 -7.18 -9.72
CA HIS A 970 23.66 -6.20 -9.53
C HIS A 970 23.95 -4.93 -10.34
N ASN A 971 25.15 -4.39 -10.22
CA ASN A 971 25.57 -3.19 -10.96
C ASN A 971 25.50 -3.42 -12.48
N ALA A 972 25.84 -4.61 -12.98
CA ALA A 972 25.66 -4.97 -14.38
C ALA A 972 24.18 -5.08 -14.79
N THR A 973 23.30 -5.50 -13.88
CA THR A 973 21.86 -5.57 -14.14
C THR A 973 21.27 -4.16 -14.30
N VAL A 974 21.71 -3.21 -13.46
CA VAL A 974 21.21 -1.83 -13.47
C VAL A 974 21.88 -0.98 -14.55
N TYR A 975 23.21 -1.01 -14.61
CA TYR A 975 24.04 -0.12 -15.43
C TYR A 975 24.75 -0.81 -16.59
N GLY A 976 24.62 -2.14 -16.75
CA GLY A 976 25.30 -2.90 -17.81
C GLY A 976 24.87 -2.56 -19.23
N THR A 977 23.90 -1.65 -19.38
CA THR A 977 23.44 -1.17 -20.68
C THR A 977 23.83 0.25 -21.02
N ARG A 978 24.71 0.86 -20.21
CA ARG A 978 25.36 2.12 -20.55
C ARG A 978 26.28 1.91 -21.75
N ASP A 979 26.09 2.69 -22.80
CA ASP A 979 26.94 2.69 -23.98
C ASP A 979 28.21 3.51 -23.72
N ALA A 980 29.29 3.20 -24.45
CA ALA A 980 30.47 4.07 -24.50
C ALA A 980 30.06 5.49 -24.91
N GLY A 981 30.73 6.49 -24.33
CA GLY A 981 30.42 7.90 -24.48
C GLY A 981 29.48 8.46 -23.41
N HIS A 982 28.89 7.62 -22.55
CA HIS A 982 27.99 8.06 -21.48
C HIS A 982 28.63 9.07 -20.51
N PHE A 983 29.93 8.91 -20.21
CA PHE A 983 30.69 9.76 -19.29
C PHE A 983 31.58 10.80 -20.00
N THR A 984 31.27 11.12 -21.26
CA THR A 984 31.98 12.15 -22.01
C THR A 984 31.82 13.50 -21.31
N GLY A 985 32.93 14.26 -21.19
CA GLY A 985 32.93 15.58 -20.55
C GLY A 985 33.27 15.57 -19.06
N THR A 986 33.60 14.41 -18.49
CA THR A 986 34.26 14.33 -17.17
C THR A 986 35.77 14.55 -17.29
N GLU A 987 36.43 14.97 -16.21
CA GLU A 987 37.90 15.22 -16.21
C GLU A 987 38.73 13.93 -16.09
N LEU A 988 38.11 12.75 -15.96
CA LEU A 988 38.82 11.47 -15.84
C LEU A 988 39.24 10.93 -17.21
N GLU A 989 40.54 10.75 -17.40
CA GLU A 989 41.11 10.24 -18.65
C GLU A 989 40.58 8.84 -19.00
N GLY A 990 40.09 8.67 -20.23
CA GLY A 990 39.53 7.41 -20.72
C GLY A 990 38.09 7.14 -20.28
N ALA A 991 37.43 8.05 -19.54
CA ALA A 991 36.04 7.87 -19.14
C ALA A 991 35.07 7.79 -20.32
N GLU A 992 35.43 8.36 -21.49
CA GLU A 992 34.59 8.33 -22.70
C GLU A 992 34.42 6.94 -23.30
N ILE A 993 35.30 5.98 -22.99
CA ILE A 993 35.19 4.59 -23.49
C ILE A 993 34.54 3.64 -22.48
N LEU A 994 34.26 4.09 -21.25
CA LEU A 994 33.59 3.28 -20.24
C LEU A 994 32.18 2.91 -20.71
N ASP A 995 31.86 1.63 -20.57
CA ASP A 995 30.56 1.05 -20.90
C ASP A 995 30.14 0.04 -19.83
N GLY A 996 28.91 -0.45 -19.93
CA GLY A 996 28.33 -1.42 -19.01
C GLY A 996 29.12 -2.74 -18.85
N THR A 997 30.08 -3.03 -19.73
CA THR A 997 30.90 -4.25 -19.65
C THR A 997 31.98 -4.18 -18.58
N LEU A 998 32.24 -3.01 -17.98
CA LEU A 998 33.17 -2.86 -16.85
C LEU A 998 32.93 -3.92 -15.77
N PHE A 999 31.67 -4.08 -15.33
CA PHE A 999 31.35 -4.95 -14.20
C PHE A 999 31.64 -6.43 -14.48
N ILE A 1000 31.36 -6.92 -15.69
CA ILE A 1000 31.65 -8.32 -16.05
C ILE A 1000 33.15 -8.57 -16.25
N ARG A 1001 33.89 -7.59 -16.79
CA ARG A 1001 35.36 -7.65 -16.90
C ARG A 1001 36.01 -7.79 -15.52
N VAL A 1002 35.59 -6.93 -14.59
CA VAL A 1002 36.07 -6.94 -13.20
C VAL A 1002 35.68 -8.24 -12.49
N ALA A 1003 34.43 -8.71 -12.68
CA ALA A 1003 33.97 -9.98 -12.12
C ALA A 1003 34.82 -11.17 -12.61
N GLY A 1004 35.18 -11.19 -13.89
CA GLY A 1004 36.06 -12.19 -14.49
C GLY A 1004 37.46 -12.17 -13.89
N LEU A 1005 38.10 -10.98 -13.84
CA LEU A 1005 39.43 -10.82 -13.23
C LEU A 1005 39.46 -11.25 -11.75
N SER A 1006 38.41 -10.92 -10.99
CA SER A 1006 38.28 -11.38 -9.61
C SER A 1006 38.13 -12.90 -9.52
N ALA A 1007 37.37 -13.53 -10.42
CA ALA A 1007 37.23 -14.99 -10.47
C ALA A 1007 38.56 -15.67 -10.83
N ASP A 1008 39.29 -15.15 -11.80
CA ASP A 1008 40.63 -15.65 -12.17
C ASP A 1008 41.62 -15.53 -11.01
N ARG A 1009 41.58 -14.42 -10.27
CA ARG A 1009 42.52 -14.16 -9.17
C ARG A 1009 42.19 -14.93 -7.88
N LEU A 1010 40.91 -15.16 -7.62
CA LEU A 1010 40.42 -15.78 -6.36
C LEU A 1010 40.09 -17.27 -6.52
N GLY A 1011 40.05 -17.76 -7.76
CA GLY A 1011 39.88 -19.17 -8.10
C GLY A 1011 38.45 -19.50 -8.55
N TRP A 1012 38.34 -20.13 -9.71
CA TRP A 1012 37.13 -20.80 -10.20
C TRP A 1012 36.97 -22.16 -9.50
N MET A 1013 36.89 -22.16 -8.16
CA MET A 1013 36.93 -23.33 -7.27
C MET A 1013 36.05 -24.50 -7.71
N LYS A 1014 34.84 -24.23 -8.23
CA LYS A 1014 33.93 -25.28 -8.75
C LYS A 1014 34.57 -26.08 -9.89
N GLU A 1015 35.41 -25.42 -10.67
CA GLU A 1015 36.16 -25.96 -11.80
C GLU A 1015 37.56 -26.41 -11.36
N GLY A 1016 37.74 -26.83 -10.10
CA GLY A 1016 38.93 -27.54 -9.61
C GLY A 1016 40.18 -26.69 -9.35
N GLN A 1017 40.08 -25.35 -9.44
CA GLN A 1017 41.16 -24.46 -9.03
C GLN A 1017 41.28 -24.34 -7.51
N GLU A 1018 42.46 -23.97 -7.02
CA GLU A 1018 42.66 -23.64 -5.60
C GLU A 1018 42.18 -22.21 -5.27
N GLN A 1019 41.89 -21.98 -3.98
CA GLN A 1019 41.41 -20.70 -3.51
C GLN A 1019 42.54 -19.67 -3.48
N GLY A 1020 42.36 -18.56 -4.19
CA GLY A 1020 43.28 -17.43 -4.18
C GLY A 1020 43.08 -16.52 -2.96
N GLY A 1021 44.15 -15.81 -2.56
CA GLY A 1021 44.12 -14.83 -1.48
C GLY A 1021 43.88 -13.39 -1.95
N TRP A 1022 43.29 -12.55 -1.11
CA TRP A 1022 43.17 -11.10 -1.34
C TRP A 1022 44.49 -10.37 -1.11
N ASP A 1023 44.72 -9.28 -1.84
CA ASP A 1023 45.83 -8.38 -1.51
C ASP A 1023 45.48 -7.50 -0.32
N ARG A 1024 46.46 -7.37 0.59
CA ARG A 1024 46.39 -6.50 1.77
C ARG A 1024 47.58 -5.55 1.83
N ALA A 1025 48.56 -5.69 0.94
CA ALA A 1025 49.77 -4.87 0.93
C ALA A 1025 49.53 -3.50 0.28
N GLY A 1026 48.65 -3.41 -0.72
CA GLY A 1026 48.30 -2.17 -1.41
C GLY A 1026 49.10 -1.99 -2.70
N PHE A 1027 49.21 -0.74 -3.16
CA PHE A 1027 49.81 -0.39 -4.44
C PHE A 1027 51.13 0.33 -4.34
#